data_AF-A0A953MCW2-F1
#
_entry.id   AF-A0A953MCW2-F1
#
_cell.length_a   1.000
_cell.length_b   1.000
_cell.length_c   1.000
_cell.angle_alpha   90.00
_cell.angle_beta   90.00
_cell.angle_gamma   90.00
#
_symmetry.space_group_name_H-M   'P 1'
#
loop_
_entity.id
_entity.type
_entity.pdbx_description
1 polymer ?
#
loop_
_entity_poly.entity_id
_entity_poly.type
_entity_poly.pdbx_seq_one_letter_code
_entity_poly.pdbx_strand_id
1 'polypeptide(L)'
;MMYLKAVSYFICAIIFLFHAEIHSQNYHELDSLKKEFDEKSGEEKISALAELSYLYLNIDIDSAVNFANAGVALAQEMNKPSYEASFKKNLARSSYFRSDLETSLTYLFDALKIYENLKDTAGVINCYYGISISYMSRSEFELARSYAESGLNLAQAQNDLERIAAFNDLIGDILLDIDQDYEGAIAYKIKAIEYYESIEYDFEVCVSYYNIGNVYKAYKNYDEAEYYLKKALELANHINNFEVISASLNSIGEFYFIQKEFSKAREYLNQAIKNSQNSYQKFRLLSYKTLAQVDSAEGNFADAYENQIKYNALFDSLSNIANVEKIHELEKKYQNEKKQAQIEVLAKENEIQTLWRNSFIGAFVFAFILAVGLYNRYRYKSKTGKELERLNNQLEDELSQAARYIQSLLPPKLNEKISTDWKFIPSAHLGGDSFGYSFLDEDNFLFYLIDVSGHGVGAALLSTTVHNIIKAKSLRNTDFYNPAEVLNNLNKNFDMEEHDNKYFALWYGVLNLSSLELTCASAFHPPAIGISNGDIIQFGNKEMMIGAFPDYEYYNLVYQLSEDDAIFLFSDGCFEIHNDLESNLEFKDFLSILKSSLNKKEEALDYIHSQLASLKNSDGFDDDFSIIKIELKTNSGVQ
;
A
#
# COMPACT_ATOMS: atom_id res chain seq x y z
N MET A 1 -73.44 -65.40 10.13
CA MET A 1 -72.49 -65.28 8.99
C MET A 1 -72.41 -63.87 8.39
N MET A 2 -73.45 -63.02 8.49
CA MET A 2 -73.38 -61.60 8.06
C MET A 2 -72.58 -60.69 9.01
N TYR A 3 -72.61 -60.94 10.32
CA TYR A 3 -71.86 -60.14 11.31
C TYR A 3 -70.33 -60.30 11.23
N LEU A 4 -69.83 -61.49 10.88
CA LEU A 4 -68.38 -61.71 10.71
C LEU A 4 -67.81 -61.03 9.45
N LYS A 5 -68.62 -60.89 8.40
CA LYS A 5 -68.20 -60.16 7.18
C LYS A 5 -68.15 -58.66 7.43
N ALA A 6 -69.10 -58.09 8.18
CA ALA A 6 -69.10 -56.66 8.52
C ALA A 6 -67.90 -56.27 9.40
N VAL A 7 -67.50 -57.10 10.37
CA VAL A 7 -66.33 -56.86 11.23
C VAL A 7 -65.02 -56.98 10.45
N SER A 8 -64.92 -57.91 9.48
CA SER A 8 -63.73 -58.04 8.63
C SER A 8 -63.59 -56.87 7.64
N TYR A 9 -64.69 -56.32 7.11
CA TYR A 9 -64.64 -55.10 6.29
C TYR A 9 -64.33 -53.85 7.11
N PHE A 10 -64.76 -53.77 8.37
CA PHE A 10 -64.45 -52.66 9.28
C PHE A 10 -62.99 -52.68 9.74
N ILE A 11 -62.42 -53.86 10.01
CA ILE A 11 -61.00 -54.03 10.37
C ILE A 11 -60.10 -53.81 9.14
N CYS A 12 -60.50 -54.28 7.94
CA CYS A 12 -59.77 -53.96 6.71
C CYS A 12 -59.85 -52.47 6.35
N ALA A 13 -60.96 -51.77 6.64
CA ALA A 13 -61.06 -50.32 6.43
C ALA A 13 -60.20 -49.51 7.41
N ILE A 14 -60.08 -49.97 8.67
CA ILE A 14 -59.17 -49.38 9.65
C ILE A 14 -57.71 -49.65 9.27
N ILE A 15 -57.37 -50.85 8.78
CA ILE A 15 -56.01 -51.17 8.30
C ILE A 15 -55.67 -50.41 7.00
N PHE A 16 -56.65 -50.10 6.14
CA PHE A 16 -56.48 -49.23 4.97
C PHE A 16 -56.31 -47.75 5.36
N LEU A 17 -56.92 -47.32 6.47
CA LEU A 17 -56.74 -45.98 7.03
C LEU A 17 -55.35 -45.83 7.69
N PHE A 18 -54.83 -46.87 8.34
CA PHE A 18 -53.45 -46.88 8.88
C PHE A 18 -52.35 -47.06 7.81
N HIS A 19 -52.65 -47.68 6.65
CA HIS A 19 -51.70 -47.77 5.52
C HIS A 19 -51.60 -46.48 4.71
N ALA A 20 -52.62 -45.62 4.78
CA ALA A 20 -52.46 -44.24 4.32
C ALA A 20 -51.42 -43.55 5.21
N GLU A 21 -51.48 -43.66 6.54
CA GLU A 21 -50.76 -42.79 7.47
C GLU A 21 -49.22 -42.67 7.31
N ILE A 22 -48.48 -43.62 6.75
CA ILE A 22 -47.00 -43.52 6.66
C ILE A 22 -46.53 -42.85 5.35
N HIS A 23 -47.23 -43.03 4.24
CA HIS A 23 -47.00 -42.29 2.99
C HIS A 23 -47.89 -41.04 2.88
N SER A 24 -49.04 -41.08 3.55
CA SER A 24 -49.89 -39.93 3.82
C SER A 24 -49.33 -39.09 4.95
N GLN A 25 -48.37 -39.51 5.79
CA GLN A 25 -47.69 -38.56 6.69
C GLN A 25 -46.91 -37.53 5.90
N ASN A 26 -46.02 -37.95 4.98
CA ASN A 26 -45.29 -37.00 4.13
C ASN A 26 -46.22 -36.24 3.16
N TYR A 27 -47.26 -36.87 2.60
CA TYR A 27 -48.22 -36.17 1.73
C TYR A 27 -49.19 -35.25 2.49
N HIS A 28 -49.66 -35.63 3.69
CA HIS A 28 -50.50 -34.78 4.52
C HIS A 28 -49.68 -33.67 5.19
N GLU A 29 -48.43 -33.92 5.60
CA GLU A 29 -47.51 -32.87 6.04
C GLU A 29 -47.24 -31.92 4.88
N LEU A 30 -46.99 -32.40 3.67
CA LEU A 30 -46.80 -31.55 2.49
C LEU A 30 -48.05 -30.71 2.18
N ASP A 31 -49.25 -31.31 2.19
CA ASP A 31 -50.50 -30.61 1.91
C ASP A 31 -50.89 -29.64 3.04
N SER A 32 -50.63 -29.98 4.30
CA SER A 32 -50.83 -29.10 5.46
C SER A 32 -49.84 -27.94 5.44
N LEU A 33 -48.56 -28.23 5.21
CA LEU A 33 -47.48 -27.25 5.18
C LEU A 33 -47.65 -26.27 4.02
N LYS A 34 -48.12 -26.72 2.86
CA LYS A 34 -48.50 -25.87 1.73
C LYS A 34 -49.67 -24.95 2.03
N LYS A 35 -50.72 -25.48 2.68
CA LYS A 35 -51.94 -24.72 2.96
C LYS A 35 -51.69 -23.55 3.92
N GLU A 36 -50.76 -23.74 4.85
CA GLU A 36 -50.33 -22.72 5.81
C GLU A 36 -49.16 -21.87 5.31
N PHE A 37 -48.49 -22.27 4.22
CA PHE A 37 -47.25 -21.64 3.75
C PHE A 37 -47.41 -20.14 3.45
N ASP A 38 -48.52 -19.76 2.81
CA ASP A 38 -48.79 -18.37 2.45
C ASP A 38 -49.06 -17.47 3.66
N GLU A 39 -49.43 -18.06 4.81
CA GLU A 39 -49.72 -17.35 6.07
C GLU A 39 -48.46 -17.19 6.95
N LYS A 40 -47.41 -17.99 6.70
CA LYS A 40 -46.15 -17.96 7.48
C LYS A 40 -45.28 -16.75 7.14
N SER A 41 -44.62 -16.18 8.14
CA SER A 41 -43.69 -15.06 7.98
C SER A 41 -42.41 -15.23 8.81
N GLY A 42 -41.33 -14.56 8.42
CA GLY A 42 -40.06 -14.60 9.13
C GLY A 42 -39.45 -16.00 9.25
N GLU A 43 -39.12 -16.41 10.48
CA GLU A 43 -38.42 -17.67 10.77
C GLU A 43 -39.29 -18.92 10.55
N GLU A 44 -40.61 -18.80 10.66
CA GLU A 44 -41.53 -19.89 10.33
C GLU A 44 -41.55 -20.17 8.82
N LYS A 45 -41.41 -19.13 8.01
CA LYS A 45 -41.40 -19.23 6.55
C LYS A 45 -40.11 -19.88 6.04
N ILE A 46 -38.96 -19.49 6.58
CA ILE A 46 -37.67 -20.09 6.18
C ILE A 46 -37.58 -21.56 6.61
N SER A 47 -38.11 -21.92 7.79
CA SER A 47 -38.18 -23.32 8.22
C SER A 47 -39.12 -24.14 7.30
N ALA A 48 -40.29 -23.60 6.97
CA ALA A 48 -41.22 -24.25 6.05
C ALA A 48 -40.63 -24.42 4.65
N LEU A 49 -39.86 -23.45 4.15
CA LEU A 49 -39.14 -23.59 2.89
C LEU A 49 -38.11 -24.72 2.94
N ALA A 50 -37.37 -24.85 4.05
CA ALA A 50 -36.35 -25.90 4.21
C ALA A 50 -37.01 -27.28 4.15
N GLU A 51 -38.10 -27.45 4.87
CA GLU A 51 -38.91 -28.67 4.91
C GLU A 51 -39.56 -28.98 3.55
N LEU A 52 -40.21 -28.01 2.91
CA LEU A 52 -40.78 -28.17 1.56
C LEU A 52 -39.71 -28.57 0.55
N SER A 53 -38.55 -27.89 0.56
CA SER A 53 -37.47 -28.20 -0.37
C SER A 53 -36.93 -29.62 -0.17
N TYR A 54 -36.91 -30.13 1.06
CA TYR A 54 -36.49 -31.49 1.37
C TYR A 54 -37.52 -32.53 0.94
N LEU A 55 -38.80 -32.35 1.31
CA LEU A 55 -39.88 -33.28 0.98
C LEU A 55 -40.06 -33.43 -0.54
N TYR A 56 -39.88 -32.33 -1.28
CA TYR A 56 -40.02 -32.34 -2.73
C TYR A 56 -38.93 -33.10 -3.48
N LEU A 57 -37.79 -33.41 -2.85
CA LEU A 57 -36.67 -34.11 -3.51
C LEU A 57 -37.07 -35.45 -4.14
N ASN A 58 -38.03 -36.16 -3.53
CA ASN A 58 -38.51 -37.46 -3.99
C ASN A 58 -39.86 -37.40 -4.70
N ILE A 59 -40.44 -36.20 -4.87
CA ILE A 59 -41.77 -35.98 -5.46
C ILE A 59 -41.64 -35.24 -6.80
N ASP A 60 -41.02 -34.06 -6.76
CA ASP A 60 -40.80 -33.20 -7.92
C ASP A 60 -39.54 -32.35 -7.67
N ILE A 61 -38.46 -32.72 -8.37
CA ILE A 61 -37.15 -32.10 -8.21
C ILE A 61 -37.21 -30.61 -8.60
N ASP A 62 -38.04 -30.23 -9.57
CA ASP A 62 -38.17 -28.83 -9.99
C ASP A 62 -38.75 -27.98 -8.86
N SER A 63 -39.80 -28.47 -8.19
CA SER A 63 -40.35 -27.84 -6.98
C SER A 63 -39.32 -27.78 -5.85
N ALA A 64 -38.55 -28.85 -5.62
CA ALA A 64 -37.50 -28.88 -4.59
C ALA A 64 -36.48 -27.74 -4.80
N VAL A 65 -36.01 -27.58 -6.05
CA VAL A 65 -35.07 -26.54 -6.45
C VAL A 65 -35.67 -25.15 -6.29
N ASN A 66 -36.94 -24.96 -6.68
CA ASN A 66 -37.61 -23.67 -6.55
C ASN A 66 -37.75 -23.24 -5.08
N PHE A 67 -38.19 -24.14 -4.20
CA PHE A 67 -38.28 -23.84 -2.76
C PHE A 67 -36.90 -23.61 -2.14
N ALA A 68 -35.89 -24.40 -2.52
CA ALA A 68 -34.53 -24.21 -2.00
C ALA A 68 -33.92 -22.87 -2.45
N ASN A 69 -34.09 -22.45 -3.71
CA ASN A 69 -33.62 -21.15 -4.19
C ASN A 69 -34.33 -19.98 -3.50
N ALA A 70 -35.65 -20.07 -3.32
CA ALA A 70 -36.40 -19.08 -2.53
C ALA A 70 -35.89 -19.03 -1.08
N GLY A 71 -35.57 -20.20 -0.52
CA GLY A 71 -34.97 -20.35 0.80
C GLY A 71 -33.59 -19.70 0.93
N VAL A 72 -32.70 -19.90 -0.04
CA VAL A 72 -31.37 -19.26 -0.08
C VAL A 72 -31.51 -17.73 -0.07
N ALA A 73 -32.36 -17.18 -0.93
CA ALA A 73 -32.57 -15.74 -1.01
C ALA A 73 -33.08 -15.17 0.32
N LEU A 74 -34.07 -15.83 0.94
CA LEU A 74 -34.61 -15.42 2.23
C LEU A 74 -33.58 -15.57 3.37
N ALA A 75 -32.79 -16.64 3.36
CA ALA A 75 -31.72 -16.86 4.34
C ALA A 75 -30.68 -15.74 4.30
N GLN A 76 -30.30 -15.30 3.11
CA GLN A 76 -29.35 -14.21 2.90
C GLN A 76 -29.94 -12.86 3.35
N GLU A 77 -31.19 -12.56 3.00
CA GLU A 77 -31.89 -11.34 3.45
C GLU A 77 -31.97 -11.28 4.99
N MET A 78 -32.27 -12.41 5.63
CA MET A 78 -32.39 -12.53 7.07
C MET A 78 -31.05 -12.69 7.81
N ASN A 79 -29.93 -12.78 7.08
CA ASN A 79 -28.60 -13.11 7.63
C ASN A 79 -28.59 -14.40 8.48
N LYS A 80 -29.20 -15.47 7.95
CA LYS A 80 -29.33 -16.80 8.59
C LYS A 80 -28.47 -17.84 7.85
N PRO A 81 -27.13 -17.83 8.03
CA PRO A 81 -26.20 -18.67 7.24
C PRO A 81 -26.40 -20.19 7.42
N SER A 82 -26.88 -20.66 8.59
CA SER A 82 -27.18 -22.08 8.79
C SER A 82 -28.30 -22.57 7.86
N TYR A 83 -29.36 -21.76 7.69
CA TYR A 83 -30.43 -22.06 6.73
C TYR A 83 -29.92 -22.00 5.29
N GLU A 84 -29.09 -21.01 4.95
CA GLU A 84 -28.48 -20.92 3.62
C GLU A 84 -27.71 -22.20 3.26
N ALA A 85 -26.87 -22.69 4.19
CA ALA A 85 -26.12 -23.93 3.98
C ALA A 85 -27.04 -25.17 3.84
N SER A 86 -28.12 -25.22 4.62
CA SER A 86 -29.13 -26.29 4.53
C SER A 86 -29.81 -26.31 3.15
N PHE A 87 -30.23 -25.14 2.64
CA PHE A 87 -30.82 -25.04 1.31
C PHE A 87 -29.83 -25.41 0.21
N LYS A 88 -28.56 -25.01 0.32
CA LYS A 88 -27.51 -25.41 -0.62
C LYS A 88 -27.32 -26.93 -0.63
N LYS A 89 -27.40 -27.61 0.52
CA LYS A 89 -27.41 -29.09 0.54
C LYS A 89 -28.61 -29.68 -0.20
N ASN A 90 -29.81 -29.10 -0.05
CA ASN A 90 -30.99 -29.55 -0.77
C ASN A 90 -30.87 -29.31 -2.29
N LEU A 91 -30.27 -28.18 -2.71
CA LEU A 91 -29.91 -27.94 -4.10
C LEU A 91 -28.89 -28.96 -4.61
N ALA A 92 -27.88 -29.27 -3.80
CA ALA A 92 -26.89 -30.29 -4.16
C ALA A 92 -27.52 -31.67 -4.37
N ARG A 93 -28.46 -32.05 -3.50
CA ARG A 93 -29.21 -33.30 -3.61
C ARG A 93 -30.14 -33.32 -4.83
N SER A 94 -30.75 -32.17 -5.14
CA SER A 94 -31.54 -32.01 -6.37
C SER A 94 -30.69 -32.18 -7.64
N SER A 95 -29.51 -31.54 -7.68
CA SER A 95 -28.55 -31.69 -8.78
C SER A 95 -28.02 -33.13 -8.89
N TYR A 96 -27.76 -33.78 -7.76
CA TYR A 96 -27.38 -35.19 -7.71
C TYR A 96 -28.44 -36.09 -8.36
N PHE A 97 -29.72 -35.91 -8.01
CA PHE A 97 -30.82 -36.67 -8.63
C PHE A 97 -31.01 -36.39 -10.12
N ARG A 98 -30.57 -35.21 -10.61
CA ARG A 98 -30.51 -34.88 -12.04
C ARG A 98 -29.23 -35.40 -12.73
N SER A 99 -28.38 -36.15 -12.03
CA SER A 99 -27.06 -36.59 -12.50
C SER A 99 -26.09 -35.44 -12.83
N ASP A 100 -26.36 -34.22 -12.35
CA ASP A 100 -25.44 -33.08 -12.43
C ASP A 100 -24.53 -33.06 -11.20
N LEU A 101 -23.50 -33.91 -11.25
CA LEU A 101 -22.59 -34.17 -10.14
C LEU A 101 -21.65 -32.98 -9.86
N GLU A 102 -21.31 -32.19 -10.88
CA GLU A 102 -20.47 -30.99 -10.74
C GLU A 102 -21.18 -29.89 -9.95
N THR A 103 -22.44 -29.62 -10.30
CA THR A 103 -23.26 -28.64 -9.57
C THR A 103 -23.56 -29.14 -8.15
N SER A 104 -23.79 -30.45 -7.98
CA SER A 104 -23.96 -31.07 -6.65
C SER A 104 -22.76 -30.80 -5.75
N LEU A 105 -21.55 -31.11 -6.20
CA LEU A 105 -20.32 -30.87 -5.46
C LEU A 105 -20.10 -29.39 -5.16
N THR A 106 -20.38 -28.50 -6.12
CA THR A 106 -20.26 -27.05 -5.93
C THR A 106 -21.11 -26.58 -4.75
N TYR A 107 -22.39 -26.95 -4.73
CA TYR A 107 -23.28 -26.58 -3.63
C TYR A 107 -22.88 -27.22 -2.29
N LEU A 108 -22.36 -28.45 -2.30
CA LEU A 108 -21.88 -29.13 -1.09
C LEU A 108 -20.63 -28.43 -0.51
N PHE A 109 -19.68 -28.00 -1.34
CA PHE A 109 -18.51 -27.26 -0.90
C PHE A 109 -18.87 -25.86 -0.39
N ASP A 110 -19.81 -25.19 -1.05
CA ASP A 110 -20.34 -23.91 -0.55
C ASP A 110 -21.01 -24.06 0.82
N ALA A 111 -21.83 -25.10 1.00
CA ALA A 111 -22.46 -25.40 2.28
C ALA A 111 -21.42 -25.78 3.35
N LEU A 112 -20.43 -26.59 2.98
CA LEU A 112 -19.32 -27.01 3.87
C LEU A 112 -18.59 -25.79 4.41
N LYS A 113 -18.19 -24.86 3.54
CA LYS A 113 -17.49 -23.63 3.94
C LYS A 113 -18.32 -22.81 4.93
N ILE A 114 -19.64 -22.74 4.75
CA ILE A 114 -20.52 -22.04 5.70
C ILE A 114 -20.54 -22.78 7.03
N TYR A 115 -20.74 -24.10 7.05
CA TYR A 115 -20.78 -24.87 8.29
C TYR A 115 -19.44 -24.85 9.06
N GLU A 116 -18.30 -24.87 8.36
CA GLU A 116 -16.97 -24.71 8.97
C GLU A 116 -16.83 -23.35 9.66
N ASN A 117 -17.27 -22.26 9.00
CA ASN A 117 -17.25 -20.92 9.60
C ASN A 117 -18.17 -20.81 10.81
N LEU A 118 -19.31 -21.52 10.78
CA LEU A 118 -20.24 -21.59 11.91
C LEU A 118 -19.78 -22.55 13.02
N LYS A 119 -18.72 -23.33 12.79
CA LYS A 119 -18.26 -24.43 13.65
C LYS A 119 -19.36 -25.47 13.90
N ASP A 120 -20.26 -25.62 12.95
CA ASP A 120 -21.35 -26.61 12.99
C ASP A 120 -20.81 -27.96 12.50
N THR A 121 -20.40 -28.80 13.45
CA THR A 121 -19.79 -30.09 13.14
C THR A 121 -20.79 -31.06 12.50
N ALA A 122 -22.07 -31.00 12.87
CA ALA A 122 -23.11 -31.83 12.27
C ALA A 122 -23.36 -31.44 10.79
N GLY A 123 -23.36 -30.15 10.50
CA GLY A 123 -23.38 -29.61 9.13
C GLY A 123 -22.21 -30.12 8.28
N VAL A 124 -20.98 -30.05 8.82
CA VAL A 124 -19.76 -30.55 8.16
C VAL A 124 -19.84 -32.05 7.88
N ILE A 125 -20.22 -32.86 8.87
CA ILE A 125 -20.41 -34.31 8.73
C ILE A 125 -21.37 -34.63 7.58
N ASN A 126 -22.51 -33.94 7.52
CA ASN A 126 -23.49 -34.15 6.46
C ASN A 126 -22.96 -33.74 5.07
N CYS A 127 -22.15 -32.67 4.99
CA CYS A 127 -21.50 -32.27 3.75
C CYS A 127 -20.49 -33.31 3.29
N TYR A 128 -19.65 -33.86 4.18
CA TYR A 128 -18.72 -34.94 3.83
C TYR A 128 -19.43 -36.18 3.32
N TYR A 129 -20.57 -36.55 3.92
CA TYR A 129 -21.40 -37.65 3.41
C TYR A 129 -21.89 -37.38 1.98
N GLY A 130 -22.46 -36.20 1.72
CA GLY A 130 -22.90 -35.82 0.38
C GLY A 130 -21.77 -35.75 -0.65
N ILE A 131 -20.61 -35.19 -0.27
CA ILE A 131 -19.42 -35.09 -1.13
C ILE A 131 -18.90 -36.49 -1.51
N SER A 132 -18.87 -37.39 -0.52
CA SER A 132 -18.43 -38.77 -0.72
C SER A 132 -19.32 -39.49 -1.75
N ILE A 133 -20.65 -39.38 -1.61
CA ILE A 133 -21.61 -39.97 -2.56
C ILE A 133 -21.46 -39.37 -3.97
N SER A 134 -21.28 -38.05 -4.07
CA SER A 134 -21.11 -37.38 -5.36
C SER A 134 -19.80 -37.79 -6.06
N TYR A 135 -18.69 -37.93 -5.34
CA TYR A 135 -17.45 -38.46 -5.89
C TYR A 135 -17.53 -39.94 -6.27
N MET A 136 -18.21 -40.76 -5.45
CA MET A 136 -18.46 -42.17 -5.77
C MET A 136 -19.24 -42.29 -7.09
N SER A 137 -20.25 -41.44 -7.28
CA SER A 137 -21.06 -41.42 -8.51
C SER A 137 -20.31 -40.89 -9.75
N ARG A 138 -19.20 -40.17 -9.55
CA ARG A 138 -18.24 -39.79 -10.60
C ARG A 138 -17.17 -40.86 -10.87
N SER A 139 -17.23 -41.99 -10.16
CA SER A 139 -16.20 -43.02 -10.15
C SER A 139 -14.82 -42.54 -9.64
N GLU A 140 -14.82 -41.49 -8.82
CA GLU A 140 -13.62 -40.96 -8.15
C GLU A 140 -13.51 -41.54 -6.73
N PHE A 141 -13.34 -42.86 -6.68
CA PHE A 141 -13.54 -43.63 -5.45
C PHE A 141 -12.55 -43.33 -4.32
N GLU A 142 -11.28 -43.02 -4.64
CA GLU A 142 -10.29 -42.65 -3.63
C GLU A 142 -10.64 -41.33 -2.92
N LEU A 143 -11.16 -40.36 -3.68
CA LEU A 143 -11.65 -39.09 -3.12
C LEU A 143 -12.90 -39.33 -2.28
N ALA A 144 -13.84 -40.15 -2.78
CA ALA A 144 -15.02 -40.54 -2.02
C ALA A 144 -14.65 -41.18 -0.68
N ARG A 145 -13.67 -42.11 -0.69
CA ARG A 145 -13.16 -42.77 0.51
C ARG A 145 -12.55 -41.78 1.49
N SER A 146 -11.70 -40.87 1.01
CA SER A 146 -11.05 -39.87 1.85
C SER A 146 -12.06 -38.98 2.58
N TYR A 147 -13.12 -38.53 1.90
CA TYR A 147 -14.18 -37.74 2.54
C TYR A 147 -15.03 -38.58 3.49
N ALA A 148 -15.31 -39.84 3.16
CA ALA A 148 -16.06 -40.75 4.02
C ALA A 148 -15.31 -41.07 5.32
N GLU A 149 -14.01 -41.35 5.25
CA GLU A 149 -13.15 -41.59 6.43
C GLU A 149 -13.03 -40.33 7.30
N SER A 150 -12.92 -39.15 6.67
CA SER A 150 -12.92 -37.87 7.40
C SER A 150 -14.23 -37.63 8.13
N GLY A 151 -15.36 -37.91 7.49
CA GLY A 151 -16.70 -37.82 8.09
C GLY A 151 -16.92 -38.83 9.21
N LEU A 152 -16.46 -40.07 9.03
CA LEU A 152 -16.51 -41.11 10.06
C LEU A 152 -15.75 -40.70 11.32
N ASN A 153 -14.54 -40.17 11.18
CA ASN A 153 -13.73 -39.71 12.31
C ASN A 153 -14.44 -38.57 13.08
N LEU A 154 -15.06 -37.63 12.38
CA LEU A 154 -15.84 -36.56 13.01
C LEU A 154 -17.09 -37.11 13.72
N ALA A 155 -17.81 -38.03 13.09
CA ALA A 155 -18.99 -38.67 13.67
C ALA A 155 -18.63 -39.47 14.95
N GLN A 156 -17.51 -40.19 14.95
CA GLN A 156 -16.97 -40.86 16.13
C GLN A 156 -16.63 -39.89 17.25
N ALA A 157 -16.00 -38.76 16.93
CA ALA A 157 -15.67 -37.73 17.90
C ALA A 157 -16.92 -37.10 18.54
N GLN A 158 -18.04 -37.04 17.81
CA GLN A 158 -19.34 -36.54 18.30
C GLN A 158 -20.21 -37.63 18.94
N ASN A 159 -19.79 -38.89 18.87
CA ASN A 159 -20.61 -40.05 19.24
C ASN A 159 -21.97 -40.10 18.50
N ASP A 160 -21.98 -39.67 17.23
CA ASP A 160 -23.14 -39.70 16.35
C ASP A 160 -23.27 -41.10 15.73
N LEU A 161 -23.96 -41.99 16.43
CA LEU A 161 -24.08 -43.41 16.06
C LEU A 161 -24.73 -43.61 14.68
N GLU A 162 -25.72 -42.77 14.33
CA GLU A 162 -26.38 -42.83 13.01
C GLU A 162 -25.38 -42.51 11.89
N ARG A 163 -24.60 -41.43 12.04
CA ARG A 163 -23.60 -41.06 11.01
C ARG A 163 -22.42 -42.01 10.98
N ILE A 164 -22.01 -42.56 12.13
CA ILE A 164 -21.00 -43.63 12.16
C ILE A 164 -21.48 -44.83 11.34
N ALA A 165 -22.72 -45.28 11.53
CA ALA A 165 -23.30 -46.38 10.76
C ALA A 165 -23.33 -46.05 9.26
N ALA A 166 -23.85 -44.88 8.89
CA ALA A 166 -23.97 -44.46 7.50
C ALA A 166 -22.62 -44.37 6.78
N PHE A 167 -21.57 -43.88 7.44
CA PHE A 167 -20.23 -43.86 6.83
C PHE A 167 -19.60 -45.25 6.72
N ASN A 168 -19.83 -46.15 7.69
CA ASN A 168 -19.38 -47.53 7.54
C ASN A 168 -20.04 -48.19 6.32
N ASP A 169 -21.34 -47.99 6.14
CA ASP A 169 -22.07 -48.51 4.99
C ASP A 169 -21.54 -47.96 3.65
N LEU A 170 -21.31 -46.65 3.60
CA LEU A 170 -20.78 -45.96 2.42
C LEU A 170 -19.34 -46.39 2.09
N ILE A 171 -18.47 -46.53 3.09
CA ILE A 171 -17.12 -47.08 2.88
C ILE A 171 -17.21 -48.51 2.35
N GLY A 172 -18.15 -49.30 2.88
CA GLY A 172 -18.40 -50.64 2.36
C GLY A 172 -18.77 -50.64 0.87
N ASP A 173 -19.61 -49.71 0.42
CA ASP A 173 -19.93 -49.57 -1.01
C ASP A 173 -18.71 -49.14 -1.83
N ILE A 174 -17.93 -48.18 -1.35
CA ILE A 174 -16.73 -47.67 -2.03
C ILE A 174 -15.67 -48.76 -2.21
N LEU A 175 -15.48 -49.66 -1.24
CA LEU A 175 -14.50 -50.75 -1.32
C LEU A 175 -14.81 -51.77 -2.42
N LEU A 176 -16.09 -51.96 -2.75
CA LEU A 176 -16.50 -52.83 -3.86
C LEU A 176 -16.07 -52.27 -5.21
N ASP A 177 -16.08 -50.95 -5.34
CA ASP A 177 -15.75 -50.25 -6.59
C ASP A 177 -14.25 -50.05 -6.80
N ILE A 178 -13.45 -49.87 -5.74
CA ILE A 178 -11.98 -49.70 -5.84
C ILE A 178 -11.31 -51.05 -6.14
N ASP A 179 -11.47 -52.01 -5.23
CA ASP A 179 -10.62 -53.20 -5.17
C ASP A 179 -11.41 -54.51 -5.40
N GLN A 180 -12.74 -54.43 -5.56
CA GLN A 180 -13.64 -55.58 -5.43
C GLN A 180 -13.41 -56.32 -4.10
N ASP A 181 -13.10 -55.56 -3.04
CA ASP A 181 -12.88 -56.10 -1.70
C ASP A 181 -14.22 -56.46 -1.05
N TYR A 182 -14.77 -57.60 -1.46
CA TYR A 182 -16.04 -58.11 -0.97
C TYR A 182 -16.02 -58.33 0.54
N GLU A 183 -14.92 -58.89 1.07
CA GLU A 183 -14.79 -59.21 2.50
C GLU A 183 -14.71 -57.94 3.35
N GLY A 184 -13.92 -56.96 2.92
CA GLY A 184 -13.86 -55.64 3.55
C GLY A 184 -15.21 -54.93 3.52
N ALA A 185 -15.87 -54.91 2.36
CA ALA A 185 -17.19 -54.30 2.22
C ALA A 185 -18.22 -54.91 3.17
N ILE A 186 -18.26 -56.24 3.27
CA ILE A 186 -19.15 -56.95 4.20
C ILE A 186 -18.81 -56.61 5.65
N ALA A 187 -17.52 -56.57 6.02
CA ALA A 187 -17.10 -56.26 7.38
C ALA A 187 -17.54 -54.85 7.81
N TYR A 188 -17.43 -53.85 6.92
CA TYR A 188 -17.91 -52.49 7.18
C TYR A 188 -19.44 -52.44 7.29
N LYS A 189 -20.18 -53.12 6.43
CA LYS A 189 -21.65 -53.17 6.50
C LYS A 189 -22.18 -53.90 7.75
N ILE A 190 -21.48 -54.93 8.23
CA ILE A 190 -21.82 -55.59 9.51
C ILE A 190 -21.64 -54.61 10.67
N LYS A 191 -20.56 -53.82 10.69
CA LYS A 191 -20.39 -52.77 11.71
C LYS A 191 -21.53 -51.74 11.64
N ALA A 192 -21.93 -51.33 10.43
CA ALA A 192 -23.06 -50.41 10.27
C ALA A 192 -24.34 -50.99 10.89
N ILE A 193 -24.63 -52.27 10.67
CA ILE A 193 -25.76 -52.99 11.29
C ILE A 193 -25.66 -52.95 12.82
N GLU A 194 -24.50 -53.26 13.41
CA GLU A 194 -24.34 -53.22 14.87
C GLU A 194 -24.70 -51.85 15.45
N TYR A 195 -24.31 -50.77 14.77
CA TYR A 195 -24.69 -49.41 15.17
C TYR A 195 -26.18 -49.14 14.96
N TYR A 196 -26.76 -49.49 13.81
CA TYR A 196 -28.19 -49.31 13.54
C TYR A 196 -29.08 -50.10 14.50
N GLU A 197 -28.72 -51.34 14.84
CA GLU A 197 -29.39 -52.15 15.85
C GLU A 197 -29.33 -51.49 17.23
N SER A 198 -28.19 -50.88 17.59
CA SER A 198 -28.03 -50.19 18.88
C SER A 198 -28.92 -48.95 19.05
N ILE A 199 -29.38 -48.37 17.94
CA ILE A 199 -30.28 -47.20 17.92
C ILE A 199 -31.70 -47.54 17.43
N GLU A 200 -32.03 -48.84 17.30
CA GLU A 200 -33.36 -49.34 16.90
C GLU A 200 -33.83 -48.85 15.51
N TYR A 201 -32.89 -48.67 14.57
CA TYR A 201 -33.16 -48.23 13.19
C TYR A 201 -33.40 -49.43 12.26
N ASP A 202 -34.54 -50.10 12.43
CA ASP A 202 -34.88 -51.35 11.73
C ASP A 202 -34.92 -51.20 10.19
N PHE A 203 -35.24 -50.00 9.67
CA PHE A 203 -35.24 -49.72 8.24
C PHE A 203 -33.82 -49.85 7.65
N GLU A 204 -32.84 -49.20 8.26
CA GLU A 204 -31.45 -49.19 7.83
C GLU A 204 -30.80 -50.56 8.01
N VAL A 205 -31.10 -51.27 9.11
CA VAL A 205 -30.70 -52.68 9.30
C VAL A 205 -31.22 -53.55 8.16
N CYS A 206 -32.48 -53.38 7.79
CA CYS A 206 -33.13 -54.12 6.71
C CYS A 206 -32.46 -53.86 5.35
N VAL A 207 -32.19 -52.59 5.02
CA VAL A 207 -31.48 -52.20 3.80
C VAL A 207 -30.05 -52.76 3.78
N SER A 208 -29.36 -52.72 4.92
CA SER A 208 -27.99 -53.25 5.06
C SER A 208 -27.94 -54.76 4.82
N TYR A 209 -28.87 -55.53 5.38
CA TYR A 209 -28.99 -56.96 5.11
C TYR A 209 -29.24 -57.25 3.63
N TYR A 210 -30.10 -56.47 2.97
CA TYR A 210 -30.35 -56.60 1.53
C TYR A 210 -29.09 -56.31 0.71
N ASN A 211 -28.35 -55.27 1.06
CA ASN A 211 -27.11 -54.88 0.40
C ASN A 211 -26.04 -55.98 0.57
N ILE A 212 -25.79 -56.45 1.79
CA ILE A 212 -24.87 -57.57 2.07
C ILE A 212 -25.24 -58.81 1.25
N GLY A 213 -26.54 -59.16 1.18
CA GLY A 213 -27.01 -60.28 0.37
C GLY A 213 -26.65 -60.13 -1.11
N ASN A 214 -26.76 -58.93 -1.67
CA ASN A 214 -26.32 -58.64 -3.04
C ASN A 214 -24.80 -58.65 -3.21
N VAL A 215 -24.04 -58.21 -2.21
CA VAL A 215 -22.57 -58.31 -2.21
C VAL A 215 -22.14 -59.77 -2.26
N TYR A 216 -22.71 -60.64 -1.43
CA TYR A 216 -22.44 -62.08 -1.47
C TYR A 216 -22.85 -62.73 -2.79
N LYS A 217 -23.97 -62.29 -3.39
CA LYS A 217 -24.40 -62.73 -4.72
C LYS A 217 -23.36 -62.37 -5.79
N ALA A 218 -22.83 -61.14 -5.75
CA ALA A 218 -21.75 -60.70 -6.64
C ALA A 218 -20.44 -61.47 -6.40
N TYR A 219 -20.13 -61.77 -5.13
CA TYR A 219 -19.01 -62.61 -4.72
C TYR A 219 -19.22 -64.11 -5.00
N LYS A 220 -20.41 -64.49 -5.52
CA LYS A 220 -20.82 -65.88 -5.83
C LYS A 220 -20.87 -66.81 -4.61
N ASN A 221 -20.92 -66.26 -3.40
CA ASN A 221 -21.21 -67.02 -2.19
C ASN A 221 -22.73 -67.05 -1.99
N TYR A 222 -23.35 -68.02 -2.65
CA TYR A 222 -24.79 -68.09 -2.80
C TYR A 222 -25.54 -68.45 -1.52
N ASP A 223 -24.94 -69.27 -0.64
CA ASP A 223 -25.58 -69.68 0.61
C ASP A 223 -25.73 -68.47 1.56
N GLU A 224 -24.66 -67.68 1.70
CA GLU A 224 -24.69 -66.43 2.48
C GLU A 224 -25.59 -65.37 1.82
N ALA A 225 -25.57 -65.26 0.50
CA ALA A 225 -26.47 -64.35 -0.22
C ALA A 225 -27.94 -64.64 0.09
N GLU A 226 -28.34 -65.91 0.04
CA GLU A 226 -29.71 -66.33 0.36
C GLU A 226 -30.05 -66.06 1.85
N TYR A 227 -29.13 -66.34 2.76
CA TYR A 227 -29.30 -66.09 4.19
C TYR A 227 -29.60 -64.61 4.48
N TYR A 228 -28.75 -63.71 3.98
CA TYR A 228 -28.90 -62.26 4.23
C TYR A 228 -30.11 -61.66 3.48
N LEU A 229 -30.41 -62.09 2.25
CA LEU A 229 -31.61 -61.66 1.54
C LEU A 229 -32.91 -62.11 2.25
N LYS A 230 -32.92 -63.30 2.86
CA LYS A 230 -34.08 -63.77 3.66
C LYS A 230 -34.23 -62.99 4.96
N LYS A 231 -33.13 -62.66 5.65
CA LYS A 231 -33.16 -61.75 6.80
C LYS A 231 -33.74 -60.38 6.45
N ALA A 232 -33.27 -59.79 5.35
CA ALA A 232 -33.80 -58.53 4.85
C ALA A 232 -35.30 -58.64 4.56
N LEU A 233 -35.74 -59.70 3.88
CA LEU A 233 -37.14 -59.93 3.58
C LEU A 233 -38.00 -60.10 4.85
N GLU A 234 -37.54 -60.87 5.84
CA GLU A 234 -38.26 -61.08 7.10
C GLU A 234 -38.44 -59.76 7.85
N LEU A 235 -37.37 -59.00 8.01
CA LEU A 235 -37.41 -57.69 8.68
C LEU A 235 -38.27 -56.69 7.89
N ALA A 236 -38.13 -56.65 6.55
CA ALA A 236 -38.94 -55.80 5.68
C ALA A 236 -40.44 -56.09 5.81
N ASN A 237 -40.84 -57.37 5.96
CA ASN A 237 -42.24 -57.73 6.22
C ASN A 237 -42.70 -57.26 7.60
N HIS A 238 -41.85 -57.34 8.62
CA HIS A 238 -42.19 -56.86 9.97
C HIS A 238 -42.45 -55.34 9.98
N ILE A 239 -41.61 -54.57 9.29
CA ILE A 239 -41.73 -53.10 9.21
C ILE A 239 -42.60 -52.61 8.04
N ASN A 240 -43.23 -53.52 7.28
CA ASN A 240 -44.04 -53.24 6.09
C ASN A 240 -43.33 -52.39 5.02
N ASN A 241 -42.03 -52.59 4.83
CA ASN A 241 -41.24 -51.92 3.79
C ASN A 241 -41.37 -52.63 2.44
N PHE A 242 -42.40 -52.25 1.68
CA PHE A 242 -42.70 -52.84 0.36
C PHE A 242 -41.60 -52.65 -0.69
N GLU A 243 -40.75 -51.63 -0.55
CA GLU A 243 -39.60 -51.43 -1.42
C GLU A 243 -38.58 -52.55 -1.25
N VAL A 244 -38.10 -52.75 -0.01
CA VAL A 244 -37.10 -53.77 0.30
C VAL A 244 -37.68 -55.18 0.16
N ILE A 245 -38.97 -55.38 0.45
CA ILE A 245 -39.68 -56.64 0.12
C ILE A 245 -39.54 -56.92 -1.38
N SER A 246 -39.91 -55.96 -2.23
CA SER A 246 -39.88 -56.14 -3.70
C SER A 246 -38.46 -56.33 -4.24
N ALA A 247 -37.49 -55.61 -3.67
CA ALA A 247 -36.07 -55.71 -4.03
C ALA A 247 -35.47 -57.07 -3.64
N SER A 248 -35.72 -57.52 -2.41
CA SER A 248 -35.23 -58.80 -1.88
C SER A 248 -35.84 -59.97 -2.63
N LEU A 249 -37.16 -59.95 -2.88
CA LEU A 249 -37.84 -60.98 -3.67
C LEU A 249 -37.29 -61.06 -5.11
N ASN A 250 -37.01 -59.91 -5.75
CA ASN A 250 -36.35 -59.90 -7.06
C ASN A 250 -34.95 -60.52 -7.01
N SER A 251 -34.16 -60.17 -6.01
CA SER A 251 -32.78 -60.66 -5.86
C SER A 251 -32.74 -62.16 -5.58
N ILE A 252 -33.67 -62.67 -4.76
CA ILE A 252 -33.86 -64.12 -4.52
C ILE A 252 -34.36 -64.82 -5.80
N GLY A 253 -35.28 -64.20 -6.54
CA GLY A 253 -35.77 -64.73 -7.81
C GLY A 253 -34.67 -64.86 -8.87
N GLU A 254 -33.85 -63.82 -9.03
CA GLU A 254 -32.67 -63.84 -9.90
C GLU A 254 -31.65 -64.88 -9.45
N PHE A 255 -31.42 -65.00 -8.14
CA PHE A 255 -30.56 -66.03 -7.58
C PHE A 255 -31.00 -67.45 -7.99
N TYR A 256 -32.28 -67.79 -7.80
CA TYR A 256 -32.80 -69.10 -8.23
C TYR A 256 -32.77 -69.29 -9.74
N PHE A 257 -32.89 -68.22 -10.53
CA PHE A 257 -32.72 -68.29 -11.98
C PHE A 257 -31.27 -68.69 -12.36
N ILE A 258 -30.26 -68.10 -11.71
CA ILE A 258 -28.84 -68.45 -11.91
C ILE A 258 -28.58 -69.93 -11.57
N GLN A 259 -29.21 -70.42 -10.50
CA GLN A 259 -29.13 -71.83 -10.08
C GLN A 259 -29.96 -72.78 -10.95
N LYS A 260 -30.66 -72.26 -11.98
CA LYS A 260 -31.55 -73.01 -12.88
C LYS A 260 -32.75 -73.65 -12.17
N GLU A 261 -33.12 -73.14 -11.01
CA GLU A 261 -34.34 -73.52 -10.28
C GLU A 261 -35.52 -72.63 -10.72
N PHE A 262 -35.92 -72.79 -11.98
CA PHE A 262 -36.86 -71.88 -12.65
C PHE A 262 -38.22 -71.74 -11.95
N SER A 263 -38.76 -72.82 -11.36
CA SER A 263 -40.02 -72.78 -10.62
C SER A 263 -39.96 -71.84 -9.42
N LYS A 264 -38.87 -71.90 -8.63
CA LYS A 264 -38.67 -71.01 -7.47
C LYS A 264 -38.39 -69.60 -7.92
N ALA A 265 -37.58 -69.41 -8.96
CA ALA A 265 -37.32 -68.10 -9.55
C ALA A 265 -38.65 -67.40 -9.90
N ARG A 266 -39.53 -68.10 -10.62
CA ARG A 266 -40.85 -67.61 -11.00
C ARG A 266 -41.75 -67.29 -9.81
N GLU A 267 -41.74 -68.12 -8.77
CA GLU A 267 -42.50 -67.88 -7.54
C GLU A 267 -42.11 -66.54 -6.89
N TYR A 268 -40.81 -66.34 -6.64
CA TYR A 268 -40.30 -65.13 -6.00
C TYR A 268 -40.49 -63.87 -6.87
N LEU A 269 -40.27 -63.96 -8.18
CA LEU A 269 -40.48 -62.84 -9.11
C LEU A 269 -41.96 -62.43 -9.19
N ASN A 270 -42.89 -63.38 -9.16
CA ASN A 270 -44.33 -63.06 -9.10
C ASN A 270 -44.74 -62.43 -7.77
N GLN A 271 -44.15 -62.86 -6.65
CA GLN A 271 -44.34 -62.18 -5.38
C GLN A 271 -43.81 -60.75 -5.42
N ALA A 272 -42.65 -60.51 -6.05
CA ALA A 272 -42.10 -59.16 -6.22
C ALA A 272 -43.02 -58.26 -7.05
N ILE A 273 -43.61 -58.77 -8.14
CA ILE A 273 -44.60 -58.04 -8.95
C ILE A 273 -45.85 -57.69 -8.14
N LYS A 274 -46.31 -58.61 -7.30
CA LYS A 274 -47.49 -58.40 -6.45
C LYS A 274 -47.26 -57.31 -5.40
N ASN A 275 -46.06 -57.25 -4.82
CA ASN A 275 -45.71 -56.27 -3.78
C ASN A 275 -45.30 -54.89 -4.33
N SER A 276 -45.03 -54.78 -5.63
CA SER A 276 -44.57 -53.53 -6.27
C SER A 276 -45.68 -52.70 -6.94
N GLN A 277 -46.95 -52.90 -6.56
CA GLN A 277 -48.08 -52.19 -7.20
C GLN A 277 -48.03 -50.66 -6.97
N ASN A 278 -48.31 -49.91 -8.04
CA ASN A 278 -48.37 -48.46 -8.18
C ASN A 278 -47.08 -47.65 -7.87
N SER A 279 -46.38 -47.89 -6.76
CA SER A 279 -45.29 -47.02 -6.27
C SER A 279 -43.85 -47.52 -6.52
N TYR A 280 -43.67 -48.80 -6.87
CA TYR A 280 -42.34 -49.43 -6.98
C TYR A 280 -42.08 -50.06 -8.35
N GLN A 281 -42.48 -49.33 -9.40
CA GLN A 281 -42.49 -49.83 -10.78
C GLN A 281 -41.11 -50.29 -11.29
N LYS A 282 -40.01 -49.75 -10.77
CA LYS A 282 -38.64 -50.22 -11.07
C LYS A 282 -38.43 -51.70 -10.73
N PHE A 283 -38.93 -52.17 -9.59
CA PHE A 283 -38.77 -53.57 -9.20
C PHE A 283 -39.67 -54.49 -10.01
N ARG A 284 -40.84 -54.00 -10.42
CA ARG A 284 -41.73 -54.70 -11.36
C ARG A 284 -41.08 -54.84 -12.74
N LEU A 285 -40.39 -53.79 -13.21
CA LEU A 285 -39.62 -53.81 -14.44
C LEU A 285 -38.54 -54.90 -14.39
N LEU A 286 -37.76 -54.93 -13.30
CA LEU A 286 -36.72 -55.96 -13.09
C LEU A 286 -37.33 -57.37 -13.08
N SER A 287 -38.47 -57.56 -12.40
CA SER A 287 -39.14 -58.85 -12.37
C SER A 287 -39.57 -59.33 -13.75
N TYR A 288 -40.15 -58.46 -14.58
CA TYR A 288 -40.54 -58.82 -15.95
C TYR A 288 -39.34 -59.16 -16.83
N LYS A 289 -38.22 -58.44 -16.68
CA LYS A 289 -36.97 -58.76 -17.38
C LYS A 289 -36.48 -60.15 -17.02
N THR A 290 -36.38 -60.46 -15.72
CA THR A 290 -35.89 -61.77 -15.25
C THR A 290 -36.87 -62.88 -15.61
N LEU A 291 -38.19 -62.67 -15.53
CA LEU A 291 -39.18 -63.65 -15.97
C LEU A 291 -39.07 -63.97 -17.47
N ALA A 292 -38.84 -62.96 -18.32
CA ALA A 292 -38.62 -63.19 -19.75
C ALA A 292 -37.37 -64.06 -20.00
N GLN A 293 -36.32 -63.87 -19.19
CA GLN A 293 -35.11 -64.71 -19.23
C GLN A 293 -35.38 -66.14 -18.75
N VAL A 294 -36.14 -66.30 -17.65
CA VAL A 294 -36.58 -67.61 -17.15
C VAL A 294 -37.38 -68.36 -18.23
N ASP A 295 -38.39 -67.71 -18.81
CA ASP A 295 -39.24 -68.31 -19.85
C ASP A 295 -38.44 -68.69 -21.11
N SER A 296 -37.50 -67.83 -21.53
CA SER A 296 -36.61 -68.13 -22.65
C SER A 296 -35.68 -69.31 -22.36
N ALA A 297 -35.20 -69.46 -21.13
CA ALA A 297 -34.32 -70.57 -20.73
C ALA A 297 -35.06 -71.91 -20.66
N GLU A 298 -36.37 -71.89 -20.35
CA GLU A 298 -37.25 -73.06 -20.36
C GLU A 298 -37.81 -73.39 -21.76
N GLY A 299 -37.59 -72.53 -22.75
CA GLY A 299 -38.10 -72.69 -24.13
C GLY A 299 -39.54 -72.19 -24.33
N ASN A 300 -40.12 -71.50 -23.34
CA ASN A 300 -41.47 -70.92 -23.37
C ASN A 300 -41.45 -69.55 -24.06
N PHE A 301 -41.15 -69.51 -25.36
CA PHE A 301 -40.94 -68.25 -26.08
C PHE A 301 -42.17 -67.32 -26.12
N ALA A 302 -43.39 -67.85 -26.00
CA ALA A 302 -44.61 -67.05 -25.96
C ALA A 302 -44.69 -66.22 -24.67
N ASP A 303 -44.48 -66.85 -23.51
CA ASP A 303 -44.48 -66.17 -22.21
C ASP A 303 -43.28 -65.22 -22.08
N ALA A 304 -42.11 -65.61 -22.64
CA ALA A 304 -40.94 -64.75 -22.72
C ALA A 304 -41.23 -63.45 -23.48
N TYR A 305 -41.89 -63.55 -24.63
CA TYR A 305 -42.30 -62.40 -25.43
C TYR A 305 -43.35 -61.54 -24.71
N GLU A 306 -44.31 -62.14 -24.02
CA GLU A 306 -45.30 -61.39 -23.23
C GLU A 306 -44.64 -60.61 -22.08
N ASN A 307 -43.72 -61.23 -21.35
CA ASN A 307 -42.97 -60.57 -20.29
C ASN A 307 -42.04 -59.48 -20.84
N GLN A 308 -41.47 -59.68 -22.03
CA GLN A 308 -40.70 -58.65 -22.72
C GLN A 308 -41.56 -57.43 -23.13
N ILE A 309 -42.80 -57.64 -23.58
CA ILE A 309 -43.74 -56.54 -23.86
C ILE A 309 -44.04 -55.75 -22.59
N LYS A 310 -44.33 -56.44 -21.47
CA LYS A 310 -44.58 -55.80 -20.18
C LYS A 310 -43.37 -55.01 -19.68
N TYR A 311 -42.17 -55.57 -19.86
CA TYR A 311 -40.92 -54.86 -19.60
C TYR A 311 -40.80 -53.59 -20.46
N ASN A 312 -40.96 -53.68 -21.79
CA ASN A 312 -40.82 -52.53 -22.68
C ASN A 312 -41.85 -51.43 -22.38
N ALA A 313 -43.12 -51.80 -22.20
CA ALA A 313 -44.17 -50.83 -21.89
C ALA A 313 -43.90 -50.07 -20.57
N LEU A 314 -43.38 -50.78 -19.57
CA LEU A 314 -43.02 -50.18 -18.29
C LEU A 314 -41.70 -49.40 -18.37
N PHE A 315 -40.75 -49.87 -19.18
CA PHE A 315 -39.51 -49.16 -19.48
C PHE A 315 -39.82 -47.83 -20.16
N ASP A 316 -40.69 -47.80 -21.17
CA ASP A 316 -41.07 -46.58 -21.88
C ASP A 316 -41.79 -45.59 -20.94
N SER A 317 -42.67 -46.11 -20.07
CA SER A 317 -43.36 -45.30 -19.05
C SER A 317 -42.40 -44.71 -18.02
N LEU A 318 -41.40 -45.48 -17.58
CA LEU A 318 -40.35 -45.01 -16.65
C LEU A 318 -39.32 -44.09 -17.34
N SER A 319 -39.05 -44.30 -18.63
CA SER A 319 -38.04 -43.56 -19.39
C SER A 319 -38.55 -42.27 -20.00
N ASN A 320 -39.79 -41.86 -19.68
CA ASN A 320 -40.57 -40.79 -20.32
C ASN A 320 -39.71 -39.75 -21.06
N ILE A 321 -39.56 -39.99 -22.36
CA ILE A 321 -38.74 -39.25 -23.34
C ILE A 321 -39.23 -37.79 -23.51
N ALA A 322 -40.43 -37.47 -23.04
CA ALA A 322 -40.93 -36.10 -22.97
C ALA A 322 -40.04 -35.18 -22.10
N ASN A 323 -39.27 -35.74 -21.17
CA ASN A 323 -38.26 -34.99 -20.42
C ASN A 323 -36.90 -35.06 -21.09
N VAL A 324 -36.47 -36.12 -21.77
CA VAL A 324 -35.13 -36.18 -22.38
C VAL A 324 -35.00 -35.27 -23.61
N GLU A 325 -36.01 -35.18 -24.48
CA GLU A 325 -35.98 -34.21 -25.59
C GLU A 325 -36.10 -32.77 -25.08
N LYS A 326 -36.93 -32.54 -24.06
CA LYS A 326 -37.10 -31.23 -23.45
C LYS A 326 -35.91 -30.82 -22.59
N ILE A 327 -35.22 -31.77 -21.95
CA ILE A 327 -33.93 -31.62 -21.28
C ILE A 327 -32.85 -31.40 -22.31
N HIS A 328 -32.80 -32.12 -23.44
CA HIS A 328 -31.83 -31.84 -24.51
C HIS A 328 -32.07 -30.48 -25.18
N GLU A 329 -33.33 -30.04 -25.29
CA GLU A 329 -33.67 -28.71 -25.79
C GLU A 329 -33.35 -27.63 -24.76
N LEU A 330 -33.70 -27.84 -23.49
CA LEU A 330 -33.34 -26.96 -22.37
C LEU A 330 -31.83 -26.94 -22.14
N GLU A 331 -31.13 -28.05 -22.34
CA GLU A 331 -29.69 -28.18 -22.21
C GLU A 331 -28.98 -27.56 -23.41
N LYS A 332 -29.49 -27.73 -24.64
CA LYS A 332 -29.00 -26.95 -25.79
C LYS A 332 -29.22 -25.45 -25.58
N LYS A 333 -30.39 -25.05 -25.07
CA LYS A 333 -30.72 -23.65 -24.77
C LYS A 333 -29.83 -23.11 -23.65
N TYR A 334 -29.69 -23.85 -22.56
CA TYR A 334 -28.84 -23.51 -21.42
C TYR A 334 -27.36 -23.50 -21.79
N GLN A 335 -26.87 -24.45 -22.58
CA GLN A 335 -25.50 -24.46 -23.09
C GLN A 335 -25.25 -23.29 -24.05
N ASN A 336 -26.24 -22.90 -24.87
CA ASN A 336 -26.15 -21.69 -25.68
C ASN A 336 -26.19 -20.42 -24.83
N GLU A 337 -27.06 -20.32 -23.84
CA GLU A 337 -27.11 -19.20 -22.90
C GLU A 337 -25.82 -19.09 -22.07
N LYS A 338 -25.26 -20.22 -21.62
CA LYS A 338 -23.96 -20.30 -20.94
C LYS A 338 -22.82 -19.89 -21.85
N LYS A 339 -22.81 -20.34 -23.12
CA LYS A 339 -21.82 -19.89 -24.12
C LYS A 339 -21.98 -18.41 -24.43
N GLN A 340 -23.20 -17.89 -24.53
CA GLN A 340 -23.46 -16.48 -24.79
C GLN A 340 -23.04 -15.61 -23.60
N ALA A 341 -23.34 -16.04 -22.37
CA ALA A 341 -22.89 -15.40 -21.14
C ALA A 341 -21.36 -15.47 -21.00
N GLN A 342 -20.73 -16.60 -21.34
CA GLN A 342 -19.28 -16.72 -21.40
C GLN A 342 -18.68 -15.79 -22.46
N ILE A 343 -19.26 -15.70 -23.65
CA ILE A 343 -18.82 -14.77 -24.70
C ILE A 343 -18.99 -13.32 -24.22
N GLU A 344 -20.06 -12.99 -23.50
CA GLU A 344 -20.27 -11.64 -22.97
C GLU A 344 -19.29 -11.32 -21.83
N VAL A 345 -19.02 -12.26 -20.93
CA VAL A 345 -17.99 -12.14 -19.89
C VAL A 345 -16.62 -12.00 -20.55
N LEU A 346 -16.29 -12.85 -21.53
CA LEU A 346 -15.01 -12.79 -22.24
C LEU A 346 -14.88 -11.51 -23.07
N ALA A 347 -15.98 -10.99 -23.63
CA ALA A 347 -16.02 -9.71 -24.32
C ALA A 347 -15.80 -8.55 -23.34
N LYS A 348 -16.42 -8.58 -22.16
CA LYS A 348 -16.18 -7.61 -21.07
C LYS A 348 -14.76 -7.71 -20.53
N GLU A 349 -14.22 -8.92 -20.35
CA GLU A 349 -12.83 -9.15 -19.95
C GLU A 349 -11.86 -8.64 -21.01
N ASN A 350 -12.15 -8.84 -22.30
CA ASN A 350 -11.35 -8.31 -23.40
C ASN A 350 -11.49 -6.78 -23.52
N GLU A 351 -12.67 -6.20 -23.29
CA GLU A 351 -12.84 -4.74 -23.16
C GLU A 351 -12.05 -4.19 -21.97
N ILE A 352 -12.12 -4.85 -20.81
CA ILE A 352 -11.32 -4.51 -19.63
C ILE A 352 -9.84 -4.67 -19.94
N GLN A 353 -9.42 -5.73 -20.62
CA GLN A 353 -8.02 -5.98 -20.99
C GLN A 353 -7.53 -4.97 -22.01
N THR A 354 -8.36 -4.57 -22.98
CA THR A 354 -8.03 -3.51 -23.93
C THR A 354 -7.99 -2.14 -23.26
N LEU A 355 -8.87 -1.86 -22.30
CA LEU A 355 -8.81 -0.67 -21.45
C LEU A 355 -7.54 -0.64 -20.60
N TRP A 356 -7.17 -1.75 -19.95
CA TRP A 356 -5.92 -1.87 -19.21
C TRP A 356 -4.73 -1.68 -20.13
N ARG A 357 -4.68 -2.38 -21.27
CA ARG A 357 -3.62 -2.25 -22.27
C ARG A 357 -3.48 -0.80 -22.74
N ASN A 358 -4.58 -0.14 -23.09
CA ASN A 358 -4.58 1.24 -23.55
C ASN A 358 -4.21 2.21 -22.42
N SER A 359 -4.64 1.94 -21.18
CA SER A 359 -4.25 2.72 -20.00
C SER A 359 -2.76 2.57 -19.70
N PHE A 360 -2.20 1.37 -19.84
CA PHE A 360 -0.76 1.13 -19.70
C PHE A 360 0.04 1.83 -20.80
N ILE A 361 -0.41 1.76 -22.06
CA ILE A 361 0.21 2.51 -23.17
C ILE A 361 0.14 4.01 -22.88
N GLY A 362 -1.02 4.53 -22.45
CA GLY A 362 -1.20 5.93 -22.09
C GLY A 362 -0.30 6.37 -20.93
N ALA A 363 -0.22 5.57 -19.87
CA ALA A 363 0.66 5.82 -18.73
C ALA A 363 2.14 5.81 -19.13
N PHE A 364 2.54 4.90 -20.02
CA PHE A 364 3.90 4.83 -20.54
C PHE A 364 4.25 6.06 -21.39
N VAL A 365 3.35 6.47 -22.29
CA VAL A 365 3.51 7.70 -23.09
C VAL A 365 3.58 8.93 -22.19
N PHE A 366 2.72 9.01 -21.16
CA PHE A 366 2.74 10.09 -20.20
C PHE A 366 4.05 10.12 -19.40
N ALA A 367 4.50 8.99 -18.87
CA ALA A 367 5.77 8.87 -18.15
C ALA A 367 6.96 9.23 -19.04
N PHE A 368 6.93 8.85 -20.33
CA PHE A 368 7.96 9.22 -21.30
C PHE A 368 7.99 10.74 -21.55
N ILE A 369 6.84 11.39 -21.77
CA ILE A 369 6.75 12.84 -21.91
C ILE A 369 7.26 13.54 -20.65
N LEU A 370 6.89 13.04 -19.47
CA LEU A 370 7.28 13.59 -18.18
C LEU A 370 8.80 13.43 -17.94
N ALA A 371 9.37 12.29 -18.29
CA ALA A 371 10.81 12.04 -18.24
C ALA A 371 11.59 12.97 -19.18
N VAL A 372 11.12 13.16 -20.43
CA VAL A 372 11.72 14.10 -21.38
C VAL A 372 11.62 15.53 -20.85
N GLY A 373 10.48 15.92 -20.26
CA GLY A 373 10.30 17.24 -19.63
C GLY A 373 11.24 17.47 -18.46
N LEU A 374 11.36 16.50 -17.55
CA LEU A 374 12.29 16.55 -16.42
C LEU A 374 13.75 16.59 -16.88
N TYR A 375 14.12 15.80 -17.88
CA TYR A 375 15.46 15.79 -18.46
C TYR A 375 15.80 17.14 -19.11
N ASN A 376 14.88 17.72 -19.88
CA ASN A 376 15.06 19.04 -20.47
C ASN A 376 15.20 20.13 -19.40
N ARG A 377 14.39 20.07 -18.33
CA ARG A 377 14.48 20.99 -17.19
C ARG A 377 15.82 20.86 -16.46
N TYR A 378 16.27 19.64 -16.20
CA TYR A 378 17.58 19.37 -15.61
C TYR A 378 18.69 19.94 -16.48
N ARG A 379 18.65 19.68 -17.79
CA ARG A 379 19.64 20.17 -18.75
C ARG A 379 19.67 21.70 -18.84
N TYR A 380 18.51 22.34 -18.80
CA TYR A 380 18.40 23.80 -18.78
C TYR A 380 19.02 24.37 -17.49
N LYS A 381 18.61 23.82 -16.34
CA LYS A 381 19.14 24.24 -15.03
C LYS A 381 20.66 24.07 -14.93
N SER A 382 21.19 22.96 -15.44
CA SER A 382 22.64 22.72 -15.46
C SER A 382 23.39 23.72 -16.35
N LYS A 383 22.83 24.07 -17.52
CA LYS A 383 23.44 25.07 -18.42
C LYS A 383 23.45 26.46 -17.78
N THR A 384 22.32 26.91 -17.25
CA THR A 384 22.21 28.22 -16.59
C THR A 384 23.11 28.30 -15.35
N GLY A 385 23.24 27.21 -14.58
CA GLY A 385 24.14 27.17 -13.42
C GLY A 385 25.61 27.40 -13.80
N LYS A 386 26.09 26.75 -14.86
CA LYS A 386 27.47 26.94 -15.35
C LYS A 386 27.72 28.34 -15.90
N GLU A 387 26.71 28.92 -16.55
CA GLU A 387 26.81 30.28 -17.10
C GLU A 387 26.86 31.32 -15.97
N LEU A 388 26.07 31.13 -14.92
CA LEU A 388 26.09 31.98 -13.73
C LEU A 388 27.43 31.91 -13.00
N GLU A 389 27.98 30.71 -12.82
CA GLU A 389 29.30 30.51 -12.21
C GLU A 389 30.40 31.21 -13.02
N ARG A 390 30.36 31.08 -14.35
CA ARG A 390 31.31 31.75 -15.24
C ARG A 390 31.20 33.28 -15.13
N LEU A 391 30.00 33.83 -15.09
CA LEU A 391 29.78 35.27 -14.96
C LEU A 391 30.26 35.78 -13.60
N ASN A 392 30.03 35.03 -12.52
CA ASN A 392 30.49 35.40 -11.19
C ASN A 392 32.02 35.47 -11.11
N ASN A 393 32.71 34.46 -11.66
CA ASN A 393 34.17 34.45 -11.71
C ASN A 393 34.73 35.60 -12.56
N GLN A 394 34.05 35.96 -13.66
CA GLN A 394 34.45 37.12 -14.47
C GLN A 394 34.31 38.44 -13.68
N LEU A 395 33.21 38.60 -12.94
CA LEU A 395 32.99 39.77 -12.10
C LEU A 395 34.04 39.88 -10.99
N GLU A 396 34.40 38.76 -10.37
CA GLU A 396 35.44 38.69 -9.33
C GLU A 396 36.82 39.07 -9.88
N ASP A 397 37.17 38.60 -11.09
CA ASP A 397 38.38 39.00 -11.80
C ASP A 397 38.39 40.50 -12.16
N GLU A 398 37.25 41.07 -12.55
CA GLU A 398 37.12 42.51 -12.84
C GLU A 398 37.26 43.37 -11.56
N LEU A 399 36.61 42.99 -10.47
CA LEU A 399 36.74 43.68 -9.17
C LEU A 399 38.17 43.60 -8.64
N SER A 400 38.83 42.45 -8.76
CA SER A 400 40.22 42.27 -8.37
C SER A 400 41.19 43.15 -9.18
N GLN A 401 40.89 43.39 -10.47
CA GLN A 401 41.66 44.33 -11.30
C GLN A 401 41.45 45.77 -10.84
N ALA A 402 40.22 46.17 -10.56
CA ALA A 402 39.92 47.49 -10.01
C ALA A 402 40.63 47.73 -8.67
N ALA A 403 40.66 46.72 -7.79
CA ALA A 403 41.31 46.81 -6.48
C ALA A 403 42.82 47.06 -6.61
N ARG A 404 43.49 46.31 -7.50
CA ARG A 404 44.91 46.52 -7.80
C ARG A 404 45.18 47.90 -8.36
N TYR A 405 44.29 48.42 -9.22
CA TYR A 405 44.42 49.77 -9.75
C TYR A 405 44.31 50.83 -8.64
N ILE A 406 43.28 50.77 -7.79
CA ILE A 406 43.10 51.72 -6.68
C ILE A 406 44.29 51.67 -5.72
N GLN A 407 44.75 50.48 -5.32
CA GLN A 407 45.94 50.33 -4.48
C GLN A 407 47.21 50.91 -5.13
N SER A 408 47.33 50.86 -6.46
CA SER A 408 48.47 51.47 -7.18
C SER A 408 48.47 53.01 -7.15
N LEU A 409 47.35 53.65 -6.80
CA LEU A 409 47.24 55.11 -6.67
C LEU A 409 47.77 55.64 -5.33
N LEU A 410 47.91 54.76 -4.33
CA LEU A 410 48.46 55.07 -3.01
C LEU A 410 49.94 55.47 -3.11
N PRO A 411 50.40 56.40 -2.26
CA PRO A 411 51.76 56.94 -2.35
C PRO A 411 52.83 55.89 -1.96
N PRO A 412 53.99 55.89 -2.63
CA PRO A 412 55.12 55.07 -2.21
C PRO A 412 55.66 55.54 -0.85
N LYS A 413 56.14 54.60 -0.03
CA LYS A 413 56.79 54.89 1.25
C LYS A 413 58.03 55.78 1.04
N LEU A 414 58.16 56.83 1.83
CA LEU A 414 59.28 57.78 1.80
C LEU A 414 60.26 57.47 2.94
N ASN A 415 61.54 57.72 2.72
CA ASN A 415 62.59 57.47 3.71
C ASN A 415 63.68 58.56 3.71
N GLU A 416 63.31 59.79 3.35
CA GLU A 416 64.23 60.94 3.20
C GLU A 416 64.14 61.89 4.40
N LYS A 417 63.88 63.19 4.21
CA LYS A 417 63.62 64.16 5.30
C LYS A 417 62.48 63.71 6.22
N ILE A 418 61.52 62.99 5.64
CA ILE A 418 60.37 62.41 6.31
C ILE A 418 60.35 60.91 5.99
N SER A 419 60.14 60.12 7.03
CA SER A 419 59.87 58.69 6.93
C SER A 419 58.37 58.48 6.95
N THR A 420 57.84 57.78 5.94
CA THR A 420 56.43 57.37 5.91
C THR A 420 56.32 55.86 5.80
N ASP A 421 55.46 55.30 6.65
CA ASP A 421 55.05 53.90 6.57
C ASP A 421 53.53 53.83 6.58
N TRP A 422 52.95 52.83 5.93
CA TRP A 422 51.50 52.66 5.91
C TRP A 422 51.10 51.21 5.69
N LYS A 423 49.89 50.88 6.14
CA LYS A 423 49.22 49.60 5.93
C LYS A 423 47.76 49.84 5.58
N PHE A 424 47.31 49.21 4.51
CA PHE A 424 45.94 49.30 3.99
C PHE A 424 45.38 47.90 3.74
N ILE A 425 44.23 47.59 4.32
CA ILE A 425 43.49 46.34 4.09
C ILE A 425 42.01 46.69 3.91
N PRO A 426 41.45 46.53 2.70
CA PRO A 426 40.05 46.83 2.48
C PRO A 426 39.14 45.78 3.14
N SER A 427 37.97 46.20 3.62
CA SER A 427 36.93 45.33 4.19
C SER A 427 36.20 44.49 3.13
N ALA A 428 36.10 45.02 1.91
CA ALA A 428 35.54 44.36 0.74
C ALA A 428 36.57 44.24 -0.39
N HIS A 429 36.17 43.76 -1.57
CA HIS A 429 37.04 43.75 -2.75
C HIS A 429 37.58 45.14 -3.11
N LEU A 430 36.83 46.20 -2.77
CA LEU A 430 37.22 47.60 -2.95
C LEU A 430 36.88 48.39 -1.67
N GLY A 431 37.88 49.08 -1.14
CA GLY A 431 37.74 49.95 0.04
C GLY A 431 37.33 51.38 -0.31
N GLY A 432 36.61 52.03 0.59
CA GLY A 432 36.29 53.45 0.61
C GLY A 432 37.43 54.33 1.15
N ASP A 433 38.43 53.77 1.81
CA ASP A 433 39.57 54.54 2.31
C ASP A 433 40.62 54.84 1.23
N SER A 434 41.18 56.05 1.29
CA SER A 434 42.37 56.43 0.50
C SER A 434 43.19 57.47 1.25
N PHE A 435 44.50 57.51 0.98
CA PHE A 435 45.37 58.49 1.61
C PHE A 435 46.50 58.92 0.68
N GLY A 436 47.07 60.07 0.99
CA GLY A 436 48.15 60.64 0.22
C GLY A 436 49.07 61.51 1.05
N TYR A 437 50.29 61.69 0.55
CA TYR A 437 51.23 62.65 1.08
C TYR A 437 52.19 63.11 -0.02
N SER A 438 52.62 64.37 0.06
CA SER A 438 53.56 64.97 -0.90
C SER A 438 54.15 66.26 -0.36
N PHE A 439 55.27 66.69 -0.93
CA PHE A 439 55.80 68.03 -0.69
C PHE A 439 54.98 69.07 -1.48
N LEU A 440 54.54 70.13 -0.81
CA LEU A 440 54.02 71.34 -1.46
C LEU A 440 55.17 72.18 -2.03
N ASP A 441 56.25 72.29 -1.25
CA ASP A 441 57.55 72.87 -1.59
C ASP A 441 58.66 72.23 -0.73
N GLU A 442 59.84 72.86 -0.62
CA GLU A 442 60.99 72.30 0.12
C GLU A 442 60.77 72.14 1.64
N ASP A 443 59.85 72.92 2.22
CA ASP A 443 59.61 73.05 3.66
C ASP A 443 58.21 72.61 4.08
N ASN A 444 57.22 72.54 3.18
CA ASN A 444 55.83 72.23 3.53
C ASN A 444 55.45 70.83 3.04
N PHE A 445 55.14 69.94 3.99
CA PHE A 445 54.74 68.57 3.72
C PHE A 445 53.25 68.36 3.97
N LEU A 446 52.54 67.96 2.93
CA LEU A 446 51.11 67.63 2.95
C LEU A 446 50.92 66.14 3.22
N PHE A 447 49.97 65.79 4.09
CA PHE A 447 49.44 64.44 4.24
C PHE A 447 47.95 64.46 4.62
N TYR A 448 47.22 63.43 4.18
CA TYR A 448 45.77 63.33 4.39
C TYR A 448 45.28 61.88 4.35
N LEU A 449 44.12 61.62 4.95
CA LEU A 449 43.38 60.36 4.89
C LEU A 449 41.89 60.66 4.66
N ILE A 450 41.33 59.99 3.67
CA ILE A 450 39.94 60.04 3.23
C ILE A 450 39.30 58.71 3.61
N ASP A 451 38.11 58.78 4.18
CA ASP A 451 37.27 57.64 4.51
C ASP A 451 35.86 57.95 3.98
N VAL A 452 35.35 57.11 3.08
CA VAL A 452 34.06 57.34 2.41
C VAL A 452 33.01 56.43 3.02
N SER A 453 31.83 56.98 3.29
CA SER A 453 30.72 56.23 3.88
C SER A 453 30.35 54.98 3.08
N GLY A 454 30.43 53.81 3.73
CA GLY A 454 30.08 52.50 3.18
C GLY A 454 31.20 51.85 2.36
N HIS A 455 31.02 50.59 1.97
CA HIS A 455 32.05 49.79 1.29
C HIS A 455 31.67 49.44 -0.17
N GLY A 456 32.67 49.06 -0.99
CA GLY A 456 32.47 48.58 -2.36
C GLY A 456 32.67 49.63 -3.46
N VAL A 457 32.21 49.33 -4.69
CA VAL A 457 32.57 50.08 -5.90
C VAL A 457 32.28 51.58 -5.80
N GLY A 458 31.10 51.96 -5.31
CA GLY A 458 30.69 53.37 -5.24
C GLY A 458 31.54 54.20 -4.28
N ALA A 459 31.85 53.67 -3.09
CA ALA A 459 32.70 54.33 -2.11
C ALA A 459 34.14 54.46 -2.63
N ALA A 460 34.68 53.38 -3.20
CA ALA A 460 36.03 53.36 -3.76
C ALA A 460 36.24 54.34 -4.92
N LEU A 461 35.24 54.51 -5.79
CA LEU A 461 35.28 55.48 -6.88
C LEU A 461 35.26 56.93 -6.38
N LEU A 462 34.42 57.23 -5.39
CA LEU A 462 34.37 58.57 -4.79
C LEU A 462 35.68 58.88 -4.07
N SER A 463 36.19 57.94 -3.27
CA SER A 463 37.47 58.04 -2.57
C SER A 463 38.63 58.31 -3.53
N THR A 464 38.70 57.52 -4.61
CA THR A 464 39.70 57.69 -5.68
C THR A 464 39.58 59.05 -6.38
N THR A 465 38.35 59.55 -6.55
CA THR A 465 38.10 60.86 -7.18
C THR A 465 38.63 61.99 -6.30
N VAL A 466 38.25 61.99 -5.01
CA VAL A 466 38.73 62.98 -4.03
C VAL A 466 40.25 62.91 -3.89
N HIS A 467 40.81 61.70 -3.76
CA HIS A 467 42.25 61.45 -3.68
C HIS A 467 43.00 62.06 -4.86
N ASN A 468 42.54 61.83 -6.09
CA ASN A 468 43.21 62.36 -7.28
C ASN A 468 43.09 63.89 -7.36
N ILE A 469 41.98 64.49 -6.92
CA ILE A 469 41.82 65.94 -6.89
C ILE A 469 42.80 66.58 -5.93
N ILE A 470 42.97 66.01 -4.72
CA ILE A 470 43.94 66.50 -3.74
C ILE A 470 45.37 66.28 -4.26
N LYS A 471 45.68 65.07 -4.71
CA LYS A 471 47.01 64.70 -5.24
C LYS A 471 47.45 65.56 -6.43
N ALA A 472 46.54 65.84 -7.36
CA ALA A 472 46.80 66.70 -8.52
C ALA A 472 46.70 68.20 -8.21
N LYS A 473 46.30 68.56 -6.98
CA LYS A 473 46.08 69.94 -6.53
C LYS A 473 45.13 70.71 -7.46
N SER A 474 44.04 70.06 -7.88
CA SER A 474 43.19 70.54 -8.97
C SER A 474 41.91 71.25 -8.53
N LEU A 475 41.74 71.51 -7.23
CA LEU A 475 40.64 72.34 -6.73
C LEU A 475 40.83 73.79 -7.19
N ARG A 476 39.77 74.36 -7.76
CA ARG A 476 39.82 75.72 -8.31
C ARG A 476 39.82 76.74 -7.17
N ASN A 477 40.69 77.74 -7.27
CA ASN A 477 40.79 78.85 -6.31
C ASN A 477 40.97 78.34 -4.86
N THR A 478 41.86 77.35 -4.68
CA THR A 478 42.11 76.73 -3.38
C THR A 478 43.59 76.81 -3.06
N ASP A 479 43.92 77.42 -1.93
CA ASP A 479 45.25 77.35 -1.34
C ASP A 479 45.46 76.00 -0.62
N PHE A 480 46.30 75.13 -1.20
CA PHE A 480 46.62 73.82 -0.62
C PHE A 480 47.51 73.89 0.63
N TYR A 481 48.09 75.06 0.94
CA TYR A 481 48.76 75.32 2.22
C TYR A 481 47.77 75.56 3.36
N ASN A 482 46.48 75.79 3.04
CA ASN A 482 45.42 76.10 3.98
C ASN A 482 44.41 74.93 4.07
N PRO A 483 44.53 74.03 5.06
CA PRO A 483 43.64 72.88 5.24
C PRO A 483 42.14 73.21 5.24
N ALA A 484 41.74 74.25 5.96
CA ALA A 484 40.35 74.69 6.02
C ALA A 484 39.79 75.06 4.63
N GLU A 485 40.58 75.76 3.82
CA GLU A 485 40.17 76.15 2.47
C GLU A 485 40.00 74.93 1.55
N VAL A 486 40.84 73.90 1.71
CA VAL A 486 40.71 72.63 0.99
C VAL A 486 39.42 71.92 1.38
N LEU A 487 39.15 71.74 2.68
CA LEU A 487 37.94 71.07 3.17
C LEU A 487 36.67 71.82 2.76
N ASN A 488 36.67 73.16 2.88
CA ASN A 488 35.55 74.00 2.46
C ASN A 488 35.26 73.90 0.96
N ASN A 489 36.29 73.86 0.12
CA ASN A 489 36.10 73.70 -1.32
C ASN A 489 35.68 72.27 -1.69
N LEU A 490 36.15 71.24 -0.98
CA LEU A 490 35.65 69.88 -1.16
C LEU A 490 34.16 69.78 -0.79
N ASN A 491 33.75 70.35 0.35
CA ASN A 491 32.37 70.32 0.81
C ASN A 491 31.39 70.98 -0.17
N LYS A 492 31.82 72.06 -0.85
CA LYS A 492 31.03 72.73 -1.88
C LYS A 492 30.91 71.96 -3.20
N ASN A 493 31.89 71.10 -3.50
CA ASN A 493 31.96 70.39 -4.79
C ASN A 493 31.46 68.93 -4.70
N PHE A 494 31.18 68.43 -3.50
CA PHE A 494 30.81 67.03 -3.27
C PHE A 494 29.52 66.91 -2.46
N ASP A 495 28.42 67.51 -2.93
CA ASP A 495 27.11 67.35 -2.30
C ASP A 495 26.66 65.87 -2.34
N MET A 496 26.32 65.30 -1.18
CA MET A 496 25.95 63.90 -1.08
C MET A 496 24.72 63.55 -1.93
N GLU A 497 23.77 64.47 -2.14
CA GLU A 497 22.59 64.22 -2.98
C GLU A 497 22.98 64.01 -4.46
N GLU A 498 24.07 64.65 -4.91
CA GLU A 498 24.62 64.50 -6.26
C GLU A 498 25.55 63.27 -6.40
N HIS A 499 25.96 62.67 -5.28
CA HIS A 499 26.93 61.58 -5.20
C HIS A 499 26.37 60.30 -4.55
N ASP A 500 25.12 59.94 -4.89
CA ASP A 500 24.49 58.68 -4.46
C ASP A 500 24.42 58.55 -2.92
N ASN A 501 24.10 59.65 -2.26
CA ASN A 501 24.01 59.81 -0.80
C ASN A 501 25.30 59.42 -0.06
N LYS A 502 26.44 59.50 -0.72
CA LYS A 502 27.76 59.26 -0.11
C LYS A 502 28.35 60.56 0.38
N TYR A 503 28.93 60.49 1.56
CA TYR A 503 29.72 61.54 2.18
C TYR A 503 31.06 60.94 2.60
N PHE A 504 32.00 61.78 3.00
CA PHE A 504 33.31 61.29 3.42
C PHE A 504 33.87 62.07 4.58
N ALA A 505 34.56 61.35 5.44
CA ALA A 505 35.45 61.89 6.44
C ALA A 505 36.81 62.19 5.81
N LEU A 506 37.46 63.25 6.28
CA LEU A 506 38.78 63.66 5.80
C LEU A 506 39.58 64.27 6.94
N TRP A 507 40.82 63.85 7.09
CA TRP A 507 41.82 64.58 7.85
C TRP A 507 42.89 65.10 6.89
N TYR A 508 43.20 66.39 6.96
CA TYR A 508 44.19 67.04 6.08
C TYR A 508 45.15 67.90 6.89
N GLY A 509 46.45 67.74 6.67
CA GLY A 509 47.49 68.47 7.40
C GLY A 509 48.66 68.90 6.52
N VAL A 510 49.21 70.07 6.85
CA VAL A 510 50.42 70.64 6.25
C VAL A 510 51.41 70.91 7.38
N LEU A 511 52.53 70.19 7.36
CA LEU A 511 53.64 70.34 8.29
C LEU A 511 54.73 71.21 7.67
N ASN A 512 55.04 72.34 8.30
CA ASN A 512 56.23 73.11 7.96
C ASN A 512 57.46 72.52 8.69
N LEU A 513 58.44 72.05 7.93
CA LEU A 513 59.64 71.39 8.43
C LEU A 513 60.63 72.33 9.11
N SER A 514 60.61 73.62 8.74
CA SER A 514 61.52 74.62 9.29
C SER A 514 61.02 75.15 10.64
N SER A 515 59.71 75.36 10.80
CA SER A 515 59.10 75.80 12.06
C SER A 515 58.56 74.66 12.93
N LEU A 516 58.46 73.44 12.39
CA LEU A 516 57.76 72.30 13.00
C LEU A 516 56.30 72.62 13.38
N GLU A 517 55.67 73.52 12.62
CA GLU A 517 54.27 73.88 12.79
C GLU A 517 53.39 72.98 11.91
N LEU A 518 52.47 72.25 12.54
CA LEU A 518 51.44 71.47 11.86
C LEU A 518 50.14 72.29 11.82
N THR A 519 49.73 72.70 10.62
CA THR A 519 48.39 73.22 10.39
C THR A 519 47.50 72.09 9.86
N CYS A 520 46.36 71.83 10.48
CA CYS A 520 45.43 70.79 10.04
C CYS A 520 43.96 71.20 10.15
N ALA A 521 43.10 70.49 9.41
CA ALA A 521 41.65 70.55 9.54
C ALA A 521 41.09 69.13 9.35
N SER A 522 39.97 68.82 10.01
CA SER A 522 39.37 67.48 10.03
C SER A 522 37.86 67.55 9.89
N ALA A 523 37.28 66.63 9.11
CA ALA A 523 35.86 66.51 8.85
C ALA A 523 35.40 65.10 9.24
N PHE A 524 34.67 64.97 10.35
CA PHE A 524 34.16 63.71 10.91
C PHE A 524 35.16 62.53 10.98
N HIS A 525 36.46 62.81 10.92
CA HIS A 525 37.53 61.83 10.90
C HIS A 525 38.14 61.66 12.30
N PRO A 526 38.66 60.48 12.68
CA PRO A 526 39.45 60.31 13.89
C PRO A 526 40.61 61.33 13.99
N PRO A 527 40.92 61.90 15.17
CA PRO A 527 42.04 62.81 15.27
C PRO A 527 43.34 62.06 15.00
N ALA A 528 44.27 62.69 14.26
CA ALA A 528 45.61 62.16 14.11
C ALA A 528 46.32 62.16 15.48
N ILE A 529 47.16 61.16 15.71
CA ILE A 529 47.79 60.94 17.02
C ILE A 529 49.29 61.22 16.92
N GLY A 530 49.75 62.26 17.59
CA GLY A 530 51.16 62.51 17.85
C GLY A 530 51.61 61.79 19.11
N ILE A 531 52.78 61.16 19.07
CA ILE A 531 53.43 60.61 20.26
C ILE A 531 54.80 61.26 20.44
N SER A 532 54.95 62.00 21.53
CA SER A 532 56.17 62.72 21.91
C SER A 532 56.60 62.32 23.31
N ASN A 533 57.82 61.80 23.49
CA ASN A 533 58.33 61.37 24.81
C ASN A 533 57.39 60.44 25.62
N GLY A 534 56.50 59.71 24.94
CA GLY A 534 55.50 58.84 25.54
C GLY A 534 54.16 59.51 25.89
N ASP A 535 54.01 60.81 25.68
CA ASP A 535 52.73 61.52 25.80
C ASP A 535 51.97 61.52 24.47
N ILE A 536 50.65 61.43 24.55
CA ILE A 536 49.74 61.37 23.39
C ILE A 536 49.13 62.75 23.17
N ILE A 537 49.29 63.27 21.96
CA ILE A 537 48.69 64.53 21.50
C ILE A 537 47.71 64.19 20.37
N GLN A 538 46.51 64.77 20.42
CA GLN A 538 45.49 64.59 19.38
C GLN A 538 45.45 65.83 18.49
N PHE A 539 45.66 65.65 17.19
CA PHE A 539 45.60 66.69 16.17
C PHE A 539 44.28 66.60 15.41
N GLY A 540 43.43 67.60 15.56
CA GLY A 540 42.10 67.61 14.95
C GLY A 540 40.99 67.75 15.99
N ASN A 541 39.80 67.98 15.47
CA ASN A 541 38.55 68.12 16.21
C ASN A 541 37.44 67.35 15.50
N LYS A 542 36.35 67.07 16.23
CA LYS A 542 35.20 66.38 15.66
C LYS A 542 34.28 67.40 14.97
N GLU A 543 34.51 67.65 13.68
CA GLU A 543 33.62 68.47 12.83
C GLU A 543 32.68 67.59 11.99
N MET A 544 31.84 68.22 11.15
CA MET A 544 30.88 67.52 10.28
C MET A 544 31.57 66.82 9.11
N MET A 545 30.89 65.85 8.50
CA MET A 545 31.39 65.11 7.34
C MET A 545 31.26 65.93 6.04
N ILE A 546 32.17 65.70 5.10
CA ILE A 546 32.18 66.42 3.82
C ILE A 546 31.05 65.88 2.93
N GLY A 547 30.27 66.81 2.38
CA GLY A 547 29.17 66.54 1.46
C GLY A 547 27.80 66.44 2.11
N ALA A 548 27.72 66.29 3.44
CA ALA A 548 26.44 66.18 4.13
C ALA A 548 25.75 67.51 4.41
N PHE A 549 26.53 68.58 4.60
CA PHE A 549 26.03 69.91 4.94
C PHE A 549 26.76 70.96 4.11
N PRO A 550 26.22 71.36 2.94
CA PRO A 550 26.92 72.26 1.99
C PRO A 550 27.35 73.61 2.59
N ASP A 551 26.61 74.11 3.58
CA ASP A 551 26.85 75.40 4.24
C ASP A 551 27.81 75.33 5.45
N TYR A 552 28.32 74.14 5.81
CA TYR A 552 29.25 73.99 6.93
C TYR A 552 30.66 74.49 6.56
N GLU A 553 31.25 75.31 7.42
CA GLU A 553 32.62 75.82 7.25
C GLU A 553 33.60 75.18 8.23
N TYR A 554 34.73 74.72 7.71
CA TYR A 554 35.86 74.12 8.43
C TYR A 554 36.91 75.18 8.77
N TYR A 555 37.68 74.98 9.85
CA TYR A 555 38.70 75.93 10.34
C TYR A 555 40.06 75.27 10.57
N ASN A 556 41.13 76.07 10.50
CA ASN A 556 42.48 75.59 10.75
C ASN A 556 42.74 75.44 12.25
N LEU A 557 43.39 74.34 12.60
CA LEU A 557 44.02 74.10 13.89
C LEU A 557 45.53 74.12 13.69
N VAL A 558 46.26 74.73 14.61
CA VAL A 558 47.71 74.88 14.54
C VAL A 558 48.34 74.26 15.77
N TYR A 559 49.31 73.38 15.56
CA TYR A 559 50.02 72.65 16.60
C TYR A 559 51.53 72.77 16.40
N GLN A 560 52.27 72.82 17.51
CA GLN A 560 53.73 72.83 17.50
C GLN A 560 54.26 71.42 17.77
N LEU A 561 55.08 70.89 16.86
CA LEU A 561 55.72 69.57 16.98
C LEU A 561 57.17 69.67 17.45
N SER A 562 57.70 68.53 17.90
CA SER A 562 59.12 68.29 18.18
C SER A 562 59.74 67.33 17.16
N GLU A 563 61.08 67.35 17.02
CA GLU A 563 61.78 66.53 16.03
C GLU A 563 61.68 65.01 16.24
N ASP A 564 61.36 64.56 17.45
CA ASP A 564 61.22 63.14 17.82
C ASP A 564 59.76 62.64 17.75
N ASP A 565 58.83 63.46 17.24
CA ASP A 565 57.41 63.12 17.24
C ASP A 565 57.04 62.16 16.10
N ALA A 566 56.31 61.09 16.45
CA ALA A 566 55.67 60.21 15.48
C ALA A 566 54.18 60.56 15.35
N ILE A 567 53.71 60.80 14.13
CA ILE A 567 52.30 61.09 13.82
C ILE A 567 51.67 59.84 13.19
N PHE A 568 50.54 59.41 13.75
CA PHE A 568 49.70 58.34 13.23
C PHE A 568 48.39 58.92 12.69
N LEU A 569 48.06 58.58 11.45
CA LEU A 569 46.79 58.90 10.83
C LEU A 569 46.09 57.60 10.45
N PHE A 570 44.82 57.44 10.81
CA PHE A 570 44.11 56.17 10.66
C PHE A 570 42.60 56.38 10.48
N SER A 571 41.95 55.44 9.80
CA SER A 571 40.49 55.35 9.69
C SER A 571 39.86 54.70 10.92
N ASP A 572 38.53 54.74 11.01
CA ASP A 572 37.76 54.13 12.09
C ASP A 572 37.88 52.60 12.15
N GLY A 573 38.12 51.93 11.01
CA GLY A 573 38.40 50.50 10.93
C GLY A 573 39.62 50.04 11.74
N CYS A 574 40.47 50.97 12.21
CA CYS A 574 41.57 50.66 13.13
C CYS A 574 41.14 50.48 14.60
N PHE A 575 39.98 50.98 15.02
CA PHE A 575 39.54 50.93 16.42
C PHE A 575 38.07 50.57 16.64
N GLU A 576 37.19 50.69 15.64
CA GLU A 576 35.79 50.23 15.72
C GLU A 576 35.66 48.73 15.42
N ILE A 577 36.42 47.91 16.16
CA ILE A 577 36.45 46.45 16.01
C ILE A 577 35.38 45.84 16.90
N HIS A 578 34.41 45.16 16.29
CA HIS A 578 33.34 44.47 17.00
C HIS A 578 33.74 43.01 17.26
N ASN A 579 33.58 42.58 18.52
CA ASN A 579 33.75 41.19 18.92
C ASN A 579 32.39 40.58 19.26
N ASP A 580 32.15 39.31 18.90
CA ASP A 580 30.88 38.58 19.14
C ASP A 580 30.51 38.45 20.63
N LEU A 581 31.40 38.85 21.55
CA LEU A 581 31.28 38.72 23.02
C LEU A 581 31.08 40.06 23.77
N GLU A 582 30.52 41.08 23.10
CA GLU A 582 30.13 42.40 23.65
C GLU A 582 31.27 43.33 24.15
N SER A 583 32.54 42.90 24.22
CA SER A 583 33.64 43.84 24.50
C SER A 583 34.13 44.53 23.21
N ASN A 584 33.58 45.70 22.89
CA ASN A 584 34.14 46.56 21.85
C ASN A 584 35.51 47.10 22.29
N LEU A 585 36.47 47.18 21.37
CA LEU A 585 37.72 47.89 21.63
C LEU A 585 37.40 49.38 21.82
N GLU A 586 37.71 49.96 22.98
CA GLU A 586 37.55 51.41 23.13
C GLU A 586 38.71 52.14 22.43
N PHE A 587 38.48 53.37 21.98
CA PHE A 587 39.53 54.23 21.40
C PHE A 587 40.79 54.32 22.28
N LYS A 588 40.63 54.28 23.62
CA LYS A 588 41.74 54.28 24.60
C LYS A 588 42.60 53.02 24.54
N ASP A 589 42.01 51.88 24.24
CA ASP A 589 42.73 50.61 24.12
C ASP A 589 43.58 50.62 22.85
N PHE A 590 43.02 51.14 21.74
CA PHE A 590 43.78 51.38 20.51
C PHE A 590 44.96 52.34 20.73
N LEU A 591 44.77 53.45 21.45
CA LEU A 591 45.87 54.36 21.83
C LEU A 591 46.98 53.65 22.63
N SER A 592 46.63 52.67 23.46
CA SER A 592 47.59 51.88 24.24
C SER A 592 48.40 50.93 23.35
N ILE A 593 47.77 50.36 22.31
CA ILE A 593 48.42 49.54 21.28
C ILE A 593 49.38 50.42 20.44
N LEU A 594 48.94 51.61 20.01
CA LEU A 594 49.77 52.58 19.29
C LEU A 594 51.04 52.92 20.09
N LYS A 595 50.89 53.27 21.37
CA LYS A 595 52.02 53.59 22.24
C LYS A 595 52.99 52.41 22.40
N SER A 596 52.47 51.19 22.48
CA SER A 596 53.29 49.97 22.59
C SER A 596 54.07 49.66 21.30
N SER A 597 53.53 50.06 20.15
CA SER A 597 54.15 49.83 18.83
C SER A 597 55.46 50.59 18.63
N LEU A 598 55.68 51.71 19.34
CA LEU A 598 56.89 52.53 19.21
C LEU A 598 58.18 51.77 19.55
N ASN A 599 58.09 50.77 20.42
CA ASN A 599 59.23 49.93 20.79
C ASN A 599 59.61 48.91 19.70
N LYS A 600 58.81 48.78 18.63
CA LYS A 600 58.95 47.78 17.56
C LYS A 600 59.58 48.32 16.27
N LYS A 601 59.98 49.59 16.24
CA LYS A 601 60.68 50.25 15.10
C LYS A 601 60.01 49.96 13.74
N GLU A 602 60.68 49.23 12.84
CA GLU A 602 60.26 48.96 11.45
C GLU A 602 59.02 48.03 11.34
N GLU A 603 58.60 47.38 12.42
CA GLU A 603 57.43 46.49 12.44
C GLU A 603 56.22 47.10 13.18
N ALA A 604 56.21 48.41 13.42
CA ALA A 604 55.18 49.07 14.24
C ALA A 604 53.76 48.83 13.69
N LEU A 605 53.54 49.02 12.39
CA LEU A 605 52.21 48.85 11.78
C LEU A 605 51.78 47.38 11.66
N ASP A 606 52.73 46.47 11.43
CA ASP A 606 52.45 45.03 11.43
C ASP A 606 52.10 44.52 12.83
N TYR A 607 52.78 45.03 13.86
CA TYR A 607 52.44 44.77 15.25
C TYR A 607 51.02 45.26 15.57
N ILE A 608 50.67 46.51 15.23
CA ILE A 608 49.32 47.06 15.43
C ILE A 608 48.28 46.16 14.76
N HIS A 609 48.46 45.85 13.48
CA HIS A 609 47.57 44.97 12.75
C HIS A 609 47.43 43.59 13.40
N SER A 610 48.53 42.95 13.82
CA SER A 610 48.49 41.62 14.44
C SER A 610 47.73 41.61 15.77
N GLN A 611 47.88 42.65 16.59
CA GLN A 611 47.16 42.78 17.85
C GLN A 611 45.66 42.94 17.59
N LEU A 612 45.29 43.81 16.65
CA LEU A 612 43.90 44.07 16.30
C LEU A 612 43.23 42.85 15.64
N ALA A 613 43.92 42.17 14.73
CA ALA A 613 43.43 40.94 14.10
C ALA A 613 43.21 39.81 15.12
N SER A 614 44.05 39.72 16.16
CA SER A 614 43.89 38.70 17.22
C SER A 614 42.68 38.90 18.11
N LEU A 615 42.08 40.10 18.10
CA LEU A 615 40.88 40.42 18.86
C LEU A 615 39.59 40.02 18.12
N LYS A 616 39.68 39.64 16.84
CA LYS A 616 38.53 39.26 16.00
C LYS A 616 38.53 37.75 15.73
N ASN A 617 37.36 37.12 15.84
CA ASN A 617 37.17 35.68 15.60
C ASN A 617 36.86 35.33 14.12
N SER A 618 36.80 36.33 13.23
CA SER A 618 36.45 36.17 11.82
C SER A 618 37.56 36.64 10.88
N ASP A 619 37.54 36.15 9.64
CA ASP A 619 38.47 36.57 8.58
C ASP A 619 38.13 37.99 8.09
N GLY A 620 39.01 38.96 8.36
CA GLY A 620 38.93 40.34 7.84
C GLY A 620 38.33 41.37 8.81
N PHE A 621 38.51 42.67 8.56
CA PHE A 621 37.97 43.78 9.37
C PHE A 621 36.53 44.14 8.94
N ASP A 622 35.75 44.77 9.84
CA ASP A 622 34.35 45.16 9.53
C ASP A 622 34.28 46.37 8.59
N ASP A 623 35.28 47.25 8.70
CA ASP A 623 35.54 48.36 7.79
C ASP A 623 37.01 48.37 7.34
N ASP A 624 37.36 49.27 6.44
CA ASP A 624 38.69 49.40 5.88
C ASP A 624 39.74 49.70 6.96
N PHE A 625 40.80 48.90 7.01
CA PHE A 625 41.92 49.14 7.90
C PHE A 625 42.95 50.00 7.19
N SER A 626 42.96 51.30 7.49
CA SER A 626 43.95 52.25 6.96
C SER A 626 44.73 52.90 8.08
N ILE A 627 46.05 52.78 8.05
CA ILE A 627 46.93 53.46 8.99
C ILE A 627 48.23 53.93 8.31
N ILE A 628 48.64 55.14 8.65
CA ILE A 628 49.84 55.83 8.17
C ILE A 628 50.62 56.29 9.38
N LYS A 629 51.94 56.09 9.34
CA LYS A 629 52.90 56.60 10.30
C LYS A 629 53.83 57.58 9.60
N ILE A 630 54.04 58.75 10.19
CA ILE A 630 54.89 59.81 9.67
C ILE A 630 55.87 60.22 10.76
N GLU A 631 57.16 60.22 10.45
CA GLU A 631 58.24 60.60 11.36
C GLU A 631 59.23 61.54 10.68
N LEU A 632 59.71 62.54 11.42
CA LEU A 632 60.82 63.38 10.99
C LEU A 632 62.14 62.62 11.18
N LYS A 633 63.02 62.66 10.17
CA LYS A 633 64.39 62.15 10.38
C LYS A 633 65.24 63.23 11.01
N THR A 634 65.64 63.02 12.28
CA THR A 634 66.72 63.79 12.89
C THR A 634 68.02 63.48 12.17
N ASN A 635 68.64 64.49 11.55
CA ASN A 635 70.00 64.41 11.00
C ASN A 635 71.01 64.29 12.16
N SER A 636 71.07 63.12 12.79
CA SER A 636 72.12 62.78 13.75
C SER A 636 73.37 62.29 13.01
N GLY A 637 74.17 63.26 12.58
CA GLY A 637 75.63 63.19 12.64
C GLY A 637 76.38 62.30 11.63
N VAL A 638 77.03 62.97 10.68
CA VAL A 638 78.39 62.64 10.27
C VAL A 638 79.28 62.46 11.51
N GLN A 639 79.92 61.30 11.63
CA GLN A 639 81.36 61.20 11.87
C GLN A 639 81.95 60.05 11.06
#